data_AF-A0AAU5FGH5-F1
#
_entry.id   AF-A0AAU5FGH5-F1
#
_cell.length_a   1.000
_cell.length_b   1.000
_cell.length_c   1.000
_cell.angle_alpha   90.00
_cell.angle_beta   90.00
_cell.angle_gamma   90.00
#
_symmetry.space_group_name_H-M   'P 1'
#
loop_
_entity.id
_entity.type
_entity.pdbx_description
1 polymer ?
#
loop_
_entity_poly.entity_id
_entity_poly.type
_entity_poly.pdbx_seq_one_letter_code
_entity_poly.pdbx_strand_id
1 'polypeptide(L)'
;MDVNIARGRRRRTAAVLTALVAILLLAGPAAADEPGPAPQSARLADFLRHDPVYVTDQLPRTVPRSTASRFAALAKRTGVPTYVLVLPDQGVPGGTLLGAVHDRLGRDGLYVLVGAIGVVDARAFGVRAPAEDAKAVALYALPYDAGPVRAFQEFVDAVAGGAEKAAARADALRKKYGYSGDGPAAFYPSSTDRENQSFLTGILLLGTPLLLLLVSPYVRRRRARPRADTGKVPPRPPLLRPVEIGAAVVLAAVIAVGAPRVFDQKLDSAAPVPTRADLTTRVDRVAAGLARTDIYTDPESPQRLDAARVAELGGRIAAFAPGPVRIAVVPQLSDDESAGDTGAFVTALHHRLGEDGVYVIADPLTGSVDLFGYGVRLDDSRLTFGLPAAIRDDDTSHPADDRRLGARLDDLMTYLKSVPTAQTPAQGPRTAPEALDDHRLPALYSGDFWPGLLIGALAAGVLWGLLAAVLGCAALVGNGRRRAREPGHAPPDPGLGRLRRGAQHELDTLGARFAEATPDEATRLRVWDCLDTAMLLVDRGPDGRPGEAVTAADLAAAIVLAQAGLAALSGHGYEDCCGLNPLHGPATARRDVGSVRREHVCASCRSEIRRAPGQADALRLVLPGPGGGAIPYEKAAGPLPAVRDGITRLITATRENARVQ
;
A
#
# COMPACT_ATOMS: atom_id res chain seq x y z
N MET A 1 -106.29 0.54 -66.71
CA MET A 1 -106.19 0.43 -65.24
C MET A 1 -106.43 -1.03 -64.90
N ASP A 2 -105.51 -1.85 -64.38
CA ASP A 2 -104.12 -1.72 -63.94
C ASP A 2 -103.49 -3.14 -63.96
N VAL A 3 -102.28 -3.30 -64.54
CA VAL A 3 -100.99 -3.63 -63.87
C VAL A 3 -101.01 -5.01 -63.19
N ASN A 4 -100.52 -6.11 -63.78
CA ASN A 4 -99.15 -6.50 -64.14
C ASN A 4 -98.19 -6.67 -62.95
N ILE A 5 -97.57 -7.86 -62.84
CA ILE A 5 -96.21 -8.19 -62.33
C ILE A 5 -96.20 -9.52 -61.56
N ALA A 6 -95.79 -10.58 -62.27
CA ALA A 6 -95.36 -11.85 -61.69
C ALA A 6 -94.06 -12.32 -62.37
N ARG A 7 -92.94 -11.67 -62.06
CA ARG A 7 -91.58 -12.20 -62.31
C ARG A 7 -90.63 -11.69 -61.23
N GLY A 8 -90.43 -12.47 -60.18
CA GLY A 8 -89.52 -12.06 -59.09
C GLY A 8 -89.37 -13.04 -57.95
N ARG A 9 -89.05 -14.32 -58.19
CA ARG A 9 -88.72 -15.24 -57.08
C ARG A 9 -87.52 -16.16 -57.27
N ARG A 10 -86.87 -16.18 -58.45
CA ARG A 10 -85.66 -17.01 -58.70
C ARG A 10 -84.31 -16.27 -58.64
N ARG A 11 -84.28 -14.95 -58.36
CA ARG A 11 -83.03 -14.17 -58.27
C ARG A 11 -82.49 -13.97 -56.84
N ARG A 12 -83.23 -14.34 -55.79
CA ARG A 12 -82.82 -14.07 -54.39
C ARG A 12 -82.02 -15.19 -53.73
N THR A 13 -82.11 -16.44 -54.21
CA THR A 13 -81.31 -17.55 -53.67
C THR A 13 -79.92 -17.64 -54.30
N ALA A 14 -79.76 -17.20 -55.56
CA ALA A 14 -78.45 -17.11 -56.20
C ALA A 14 -77.57 -15.99 -55.60
N ALA A 15 -78.14 -14.82 -55.30
CA ALA A 15 -77.37 -13.69 -54.76
C ALA A 15 -76.82 -13.93 -53.33
N VAL A 16 -77.51 -14.71 -52.50
CA VAL A 16 -77.05 -15.04 -51.14
C VAL A 16 -75.93 -16.10 -51.18
N LEU A 17 -75.98 -17.06 -52.11
CA LEU A 17 -74.88 -18.03 -52.26
C LEU A 17 -73.63 -17.39 -52.86
N THR A 18 -73.74 -16.45 -53.80
CA THR A 18 -72.57 -15.76 -54.37
C THR A 18 -71.94 -14.79 -53.35
N ALA A 19 -72.73 -14.17 -52.48
CA ALA A 19 -72.22 -13.32 -51.40
C ALA A 19 -71.53 -14.15 -50.31
N LEU A 20 -72.01 -15.36 -49.99
CA LEU A 20 -71.37 -16.23 -49.00
C LEU A 20 -70.05 -16.83 -49.53
N VAL A 21 -69.97 -17.16 -50.82
CA VAL A 21 -68.74 -17.66 -51.46
C VAL A 21 -67.71 -16.54 -51.66
N ALA A 22 -68.14 -15.30 -51.91
CA ALA A 22 -67.23 -14.15 -51.96
C ALA A 22 -66.64 -13.78 -50.59
N ILE A 23 -67.37 -13.99 -49.49
CA ILE A 23 -66.86 -13.79 -48.12
C ILE A 23 -65.91 -14.92 -47.71
N LEU A 24 -66.12 -16.15 -48.18
CA LEU A 24 -65.22 -17.29 -47.94
C LEU A 24 -63.94 -17.28 -48.82
N LEU A 25 -63.93 -16.56 -49.94
CA LEU A 25 -62.74 -16.39 -50.81
C LEU A 25 -61.89 -15.15 -50.46
N LEU A 26 -62.37 -14.27 -49.57
CA LEU A 26 -61.60 -13.16 -48.98
C LEU A 26 -60.98 -13.52 -47.62
N ALA A 27 -61.31 -14.68 -47.07
CA ALA A 27 -60.55 -15.30 -45.99
C ALA A 27 -59.37 -16.06 -46.61
N GLY A 28 -58.41 -15.31 -47.17
CA GLY A 28 -57.06 -15.85 -47.30
C GLY A 28 -56.59 -16.34 -45.93
N PRO A 29 -55.72 -17.36 -45.84
CA PRO A 29 -55.09 -17.67 -44.56
C PRO A 29 -54.53 -16.33 -44.08
N ALA A 30 -54.98 -15.87 -42.92
CA ALA A 30 -54.21 -14.89 -42.18
C ALA A 30 -52.82 -15.51 -42.15
N ALA A 31 -51.88 -14.90 -42.90
CA ALA A 31 -50.49 -15.21 -42.74
C ALA A 31 -50.29 -15.06 -41.25
N ALA A 32 -50.09 -16.21 -40.57
CA ALA A 32 -49.63 -16.16 -39.20
C ALA A 32 -48.40 -15.28 -39.29
N ASP A 33 -48.47 -14.10 -38.66
CA ASP A 33 -47.29 -13.29 -38.40
C ASP A 33 -46.22 -14.29 -38.01
N GLU A 34 -45.16 -14.41 -38.83
CA GLU A 34 -44.00 -15.13 -38.38
C GLU A 34 -43.65 -14.50 -37.03
N PRO A 35 -43.64 -15.28 -35.93
CA PRO A 35 -43.43 -14.70 -34.62
C PRO A 35 -42.09 -13.96 -34.70
N GLY A 36 -42.13 -12.65 -34.49
CA GLY A 36 -40.93 -11.83 -34.44
C GLY A 36 -39.90 -12.43 -33.48
N PRO A 37 -38.63 -11.98 -33.53
CA PRO A 37 -37.56 -12.59 -32.75
C PRO A 37 -38.01 -12.72 -31.30
N ALA A 38 -37.99 -13.97 -30.80
CA ALA A 38 -38.51 -14.26 -29.48
C ALA A 38 -37.78 -13.40 -28.45
N PRO A 39 -38.48 -12.81 -27.46
CA PRO A 39 -37.84 -11.99 -26.45
C PRO A 39 -36.74 -12.80 -25.73
N GLN A 40 -35.68 -12.13 -25.28
CA GLN A 40 -34.52 -12.74 -24.61
C GLN A 40 -34.93 -13.78 -23.56
N SER A 41 -35.93 -13.46 -22.72
CA SER A 41 -36.45 -14.37 -21.69
C SER A 41 -37.03 -15.67 -22.24
N ALA A 42 -37.65 -15.66 -23.42
CA ALA A 42 -38.15 -16.86 -24.08
C ALA A 42 -36.99 -17.76 -24.51
N ARG A 43 -35.93 -17.17 -25.08
CA ARG A 43 -34.74 -17.92 -25.49
C ARG A 43 -34.02 -18.54 -24.30
N LEU A 44 -33.82 -17.77 -23.24
CA LEU A 44 -33.20 -18.26 -22.01
C LEU A 44 -34.05 -19.38 -21.37
N ALA A 45 -35.38 -19.25 -21.39
CA ALA A 45 -36.27 -20.34 -20.97
C ALA A 45 -36.13 -21.59 -21.87
N ASP A 46 -35.97 -21.44 -23.19
CA ASP A 46 -35.70 -22.57 -24.09
C ASP A 46 -34.42 -23.32 -23.71
N PHE A 47 -33.34 -22.59 -23.40
CA PHE A 47 -32.09 -23.21 -22.94
C PHE A 47 -32.31 -23.97 -21.62
N LEU A 48 -32.99 -23.34 -20.66
CA LEU A 48 -33.28 -23.94 -19.35
C LEU A 48 -34.22 -25.15 -19.40
N ARG A 49 -35.02 -25.30 -20.47
CA ARG A 49 -35.83 -26.52 -20.67
C ARG A 49 -34.96 -27.74 -20.92
N HIS A 50 -33.81 -27.56 -21.58
CA HIS A 50 -32.89 -28.64 -21.94
C HIS A 50 -31.88 -28.92 -20.83
N ASP A 51 -31.27 -27.89 -20.26
CA ASP A 51 -30.32 -27.99 -19.15
C ASP A 51 -30.67 -26.96 -18.08
N PRO A 52 -30.84 -27.34 -16.80
CA PRO A 52 -31.11 -26.38 -15.73
C PRO A 52 -30.01 -25.32 -15.54
N VAL A 53 -28.83 -25.50 -16.13
CA VAL A 53 -27.75 -24.52 -16.09
C VAL A 53 -27.37 -24.08 -17.50
N TYR A 54 -27.36 -22.77 -17.69
CA TYR A 54 -26.92 -22.16 -18.93
C TYR A 54 -25.76 -21.19 -18.68
N VAL A 55 -24.66 -21.39 -19.40
CA VAL A 55 -23.52 -20.49 -19.42
C VAL A 55 -23.40 -19.89 -20.82
N THR A 56 -23.45 -18.57 -20.89
CA THR A 56 -23.28 -17.78 -22.11
C THR A 56 -21.92 -18.00 -22.77
N ASP A 57 -21.84 -17.81 -24.09
CA ASP A 57 -20.56 -17.66 -24.81
C ASP A 57 -20.10 -16.21 -24.92
N GLN A 58 -20.75 -15.27 -24.22
CA GLN A 58 -20.36 -13.85 -24.19
C GLN A 58 -19.29 -13.53 -23.14
N LEU A 59 -18.98 -14.47 -22.22
CA LEU A 59 -17.97 -14.32 -21.17
C LEU A 59 -16.90 -15.43 -21.16
N PRO A 60 -16.37 -15.89 -22.31
CA PRO A 60 -15.46 -17.02 -22.34
C PRO A 60 -14.19 -16.80 -21.51
N ARG A 61 -13.70 -15.57 -21.32
CA ARG A 61 -12.46 -15.32 -20.54
C ARG A 61 -12.67 -15.43 -19.04
N THR A 62 -13.83 -15.01 -18.53
CA THR A 62 -14.12 -15.02 -17.09
C THR A 62 -14.95 -16.22 -16.65
N VAL A 63 -15.95 -16.63 -17.46
CA VAL A 63 -16.77 -17.83 -17.22
C VAL A 63 -16.93 -18.66 -18.51
N PRO A 64 -15.91 -19.45 -18.88
CA PRO A 64 -15.97 -20.33 -20.04
C PRO A 64 -17.15 -21.31 -19.96
N ARG A 65 -17.78 -21.64 -21.09
CA ARG A 65 -18.92 -22.59 -21.14
C ARG A 65 -18.57 -23.98 -20.62
N SER A 66 -17.32 -24.39 -20.76
CA SER A 66 -16.78 -25.61 -20.14
C SER A 66 -16.98 -25.69 -18.62
N THR A 67 -17.23 -24.57 -17.94
CA THR A 67 -17.55 -24.53 -16.49
C THR A 67 -19.00 -24.90 -16.14
N ALA A 68 -19.91 -25.03 -17.12
CA ALA A 68 -21.33 -25.31 -16.89
C ALA A 68 -21.57 -26.56 -16.01
N SER A 69 -20.76 -27.60 -16.19
CA SER A 69 -20.82 -28.83 -15.39
C SER A 69 -20.56 -28.58 -13.88
N ARG A 70 -19.70 -27.62 -13.54
CA ARG A 70 -19.41 -27.23 -12.15
C ARG A 70 -20.59 -26.49 -11.53
N PHE A 71 -21.19 -25.55 -12.27
CA PHE A 71 -22.42 -24.87 -11.85
C PHE A 71 -23.56 -25.88 -11.66
N ALA A 72 -23.74 -26.83 -12.58
CA ALA A 72 -24.76 -27.88 -12.46
C ALA A 72 -24.54 -28.78 -11.23
N ALA A 73 -23.29 -29.12 -10.92
CA ALA A 73 -22.95 -29.89 -9.72
C ALA A 73 -23.26 -29.10 -8.43
N LEU A 74 -22.98 -27.79 -8.42
CA LEU A 74 -23.32 -26.91 -7.30
C LEU A 74 -24.83 -26.72 -7.15
N ALA A 75 -25.55 -26.46 -8.23
CA ALA A 75 -26.99 -26.25 -8.24
C ALA A 75 -27.76 -27.44 -7.64
N LYS A 76 -27.28 -28.69 -7.84
CA LYS A 76 -27.87 -29.89 -7.23
C LYS A 76 -27.80 -29.93 -5.71
N ARG A 77 -26.89 -29.16 -5.08
CA ARG A 77 -26.68 -29.17 -3.62
C ARG A 77 -27.66 -28.26 -2.86
N THR A 78 -28.43 -27.43 -3.55
CA THR A 78 -29.41 -26.51 -2.94
C THR A 78 -30.60 -27.24 -2.30
N GLY A 79 -30.88 -28.48 -2.73
CA GLY A 79 -32.02 -29.27 -2.26
C GLY A 79 -33.37 -28.91 -2.90
N VAL A 80 -33.40 -27.98 -3.87
CA VAL A 80 -34.59 -27.60 -4.65
C VAL A 80 -34.26 -27.55 -6.15
N PRO A 81 -35.23 -27.71 -7.07
CA PRO A 81 -35.00 -27.45 -8.49
C PRO A 81 -34.39 -26.06 -8.67
N THR A 82 -33.19 -25.99 -9.25
CA THR A 82 -32.41 -24.75 -9.34
C THR A 82 -32.03 -24.51 -10.80
N TYR A 83 -32.40 -23.34 -11.31
CA TYR A 83 -32.14 -22.89 -12.67
C TYR A 83 -31.11 -21.76 -12.64
N VAL A 84 -29.99 -21.94 -13.33
CA VAL A 84 -28.86 -21.00 -13.28
C VAL A 84 -28.63 -20.41 -14.65
N LEU A 85 -28.61 -19.09 -14.74
CA LEU A 85 -28.22 -18.32 -15.91
C LEU A 85 -26.92 -17.59 -15.59
N VAL A 86 -25.86 -17.89 -16.33
CA VAL A 86 -24.62 -17.10 -16.30
C VAL A 86 -24.60 -16.19 -17.52
N LEU A 87 -24.72 -14.88 -17.31
CA LEU A 87 -24.85 -13.85 -18.35
C LEU A 87 -23.95 -12.65 -18.02
N PRO A 88 -23.57 -11.80 -18.99
CA PRO A 88 -22.83 -10.57 -18.70
C PRO A 88 -23.66 -9.61 -17.84
N ASP A 89 -22.98 -8.79 -17.04
CA ASP A 89 -23.65 -7.80 -16.21
C ASP A 89 -24.33 -6.72 -17.08
N GLN A 90 -25.66 -6.71 -17.10
CA GLN A 90 -26.45 -5.90 -18.03
C GLN A 90 -26.80 -4.49 -17.50
N GLY A 91 -26.42 -4.14 -16.26
CA GLY A 91 -26.81 -2.88 -15.60
C GLY A 91 -28.32 -2.71 -15.33
N VAL A 92 -29.18 -3.61 -15.83
CA VAL A 92 -30.62 -3.65 -15.58
C VAL A 92 -30.89 -4.46 -14.30
N PRO A 93 -31.84 -4.05 -13.42
CA PRO A 93 -32.21 -4.84 -12.25
C PRO A 93 -32.65 -6.26 -12.65
N GLY A 94 -31.85 -7.28 -12.30
CA GLY A 94 -32.03 -8.67 -12.75
C GLY A 94 -33.38 -9.32 -12.41
N GLY A 95 -34.13 -8.71 -11.48
CA GLY A 95 -35.40 -9.22 -10.99
C GLY A 95 -36.52 -9.30 -12.02
N THR A 96 -36.52 -8.45 -13.04
CA THR A 96 -37.51 -8.49 -14.12
C THR A 96 -37.24 -9.66 -15.08
N LEU A 97 -35.96 -9.95 -15.34
CA LEU A 97 -35.55 -11.04 -16.24
C LEU A 97 -35.88 -12.41 -15.65
N LEU A 98 -35.52 -12.67 -14.39
CA LEU A 98 -35.77 -13.97 -13.76
C LEU A 98 -37.27 -14.31 -13.68
N GLY A 99 -38.12 -13.32 -13.40
CA GLY A 99 -39.58 -13.49 -13.44
C GLY A 99 -40.08 -13.82 -14.85
N ALA A 100 -39.64 -13.06 -15.86
CA ALA A 100 -40.05 -13.31 -17.24
C ALA A 100 -39.58 -14.69 -17.76
N VAL A 101 -38.39 -15.14 -17.36
CA VAL A 101 -37.89 -16.49 -17.70
C VAL A 101 -38.71 -17.56 -16.99
N HIS A 102 -39.03 -17.37 -15.71
CA HIS A 102 -39.90 -18.28 -14.96
C HIS A 102 -41.26 -18.42 -15.65
N ASP A 103 -41.91 -17.32 -16.01
CA ASP A 103 -43.25 -17.34 -16.63
C ASP A 103 -43.25 -18.07 -17.99
N ARG A 104 -42.14 -18.03 -18.74
CA ARG A 104 -41.96 -18.75 -20.00
C ARG A 104 -41.52 -20.20 -19.83
N LEU A 105 -40.78 -20.51 -18.76
CA LEU A 105 -40.34 -21.87 -18.44
C LEU A 105 -41.48 -22.69 -17.81
N GLY A 106 -42.30 -22.04 -16.97
CA GLY A 106 -43.46 -22.64 -16.31
C GLY A 106 -43.10 -23.72 -15.29
N ARG A 107 -41.96 -23.59 -14.59
CA ARG A 107 -41.49 -24.57 -13.61
C ARG A 107 -41.16 -23.92 -12.28
N ASP A 108 -41.64 -24.50 -11.19
CA ASP A 108 -41.24 -24.07 -9.85
C ASP A 108 -39.75 -24.35 -9.60
N GLY A 109 -39.08 -23.45 -8.89
CA GLY A 109 -37.67 -23.59 -8.56
C GLY A 109 -37.01 -22.31 -8.07
N LEU A 110 -35.72 -22.43 -7.74
CA LEU A 110 -34.82 -21.33 -7.43
C LEU A 110 -34.12 -20.89 -8.72
N TYR A 111 -34.38 -19.66 -9.15
CA TYR A 111 -33.78 -19.06 -10.33
C TYR A 111 -32.64 -18.15 -9.91
N VAL A 112 -31.46 -18.32 -10.49
CA VAL A 112 -30.24 -17.60 -10.11
C VAL A 112 -29.60 -17.00 -11.34
N LEU A 113 -29.35 -15.70 -11.30
CA LEU A 113 -28.56 -14.96 -12.28
C LEU A 113 -27.15 -14.76 -11.71
N VAL A 114 -26.16 -15.24 -12.44
CA VAL A 114 -24.73 -15.12 -12.11
C VAL A 114 -24.06 -14.26 -13.18
N GLY A 115 -23.33 -13.24 -12.74
CA GLY A 115 -22.55 -12.34 -13.57
C GLY A 115 -21.07 -12.73 -13.63
N ALA A 116 -20.23 -11.81 -14.11
CA ALA A 116 -18.79 -12.00 -14.16
C ALA A 116 -18.17 -12.08 -12.76
N ILE A 117 -18.72 -11.33 -11.80
CA ILE A 117 -18.15 -11.18 -10.44
C ILE A 117 -18.78 -12.17 -9.45
N GLY A 118 -20.06 -12.53 -9.64
CA GLY A 118 -20.77 -13.38 -8.68
C GLY A 118 -22.28 -13.46 -8.91
N VAL A 119 -23.03 -13.78 -7.87
CA VAL A 119 -24.50 -13.88 -7.94
C VAL A 119 -25.10 -12.47 -7.98
N VAL A 120 -25.72 -12.13 -9.12
CA VAL A 120 -26.32 -10.82 -9.39
C VAL A 120 -27.74 -10.75 -8.84
N ASP A 121 -28.54 -11.79 -9.08
CA ASP A 121 -29.89 -11.88 -8.55
C ASP A 121 -30.32 -13.34 -8.30
N ALA A 122 -31.26 -13.54 -7.39
CA ALA A 122 -31.79 -14.87 -7.09
C ALA A 122 -33.24 -14.77 -6.59
N ARG A 123 -34.12 -15.63 -7.12
CA ARG A 123 -35.54 -15.65 -6.75
C ARG A 123 -36.09 -17.06 -6.65
N ALA A 124 -36.89 -17.30 -5.63
CA ALA A 124 -37.61 -18.55 -5.44
C ALA A 124 -39.05 -18.41 -5.96
N PHE A 125 -39.44 -19.27 -6.90
CA PHE A 125 -40.80 -19.37 -7.42
C PHE A 125 -41.37 -20.75 -7.08
N GLY A 126 -42.52 -20.80 -6.40
CA GLY A 126 -43.16 -22.06 -5.99
C GLY A 126 -42.40 -22.91 -4.95
N VAL A 127 -41.18 -22.52 -4.55
CA VAL A 127 -40.35 -23.24 -3.58
C VAL A 127 -39.96 -22.37 -2.39
N ARG A 128 -39.62 -23.00 -1.26
CA ARG A 128 -39.09 -22.30 -0.08
C ARG A 128 -37.56 -22.34 -0.11
N ALA A 129 -36.94 -21.27 -0.59
CA ALA A 129 -35.49 -21.08 -0.55
C ALA A 129 -35.16 -19.65 -0.11
N PRO A 130 -34.14 -19.43 0.76
CA PRO A 130 -33.77 -18.10 1.24
C PRO A 130 -32.94 -17.33 0.20
N ALA A 131 -33.52 -17.04 -0.97
CA ALA A 131 -32.79 -16.53 -2.13
C ALA A 131 -32.10 -15.18 -1.85
N GLU A 132 -32.81 -14.22 -1.27
CA GLU A 132 -32.26 -12.87 -0.98
C GLU A 132 -31.17 -12.90 0.11
N ASP A 133 -31.36 -13.69 1.17
CA ASP A 133 -30.35 -13.81 2.22
C ASP A 133 -29.12 -14.57 1.72
N ALA A 134 -29.29 -15.63 0.94
CA ALA A 134 -28.18 -16.35 0.32
C ALA A 134 -27.42 -15.46 -0.68
N LYS A 135 -28.11 -14.60 -1.43
CA LYS A 135 -27.49 -13.59 -2.30
C LYS A 135 -26.63 -12.63 -1.48
N ALA A 136 -27.17 -12.11 -0.38
CA ALA A 136 -26.42 -11.23 0.51
C ALA A 136 -25.21 -11.93 1.15
N VAL A 137 -25.32 -13.21 1.53
CA VAL A 137 -24.17 -14.00 2.00
C VAL A 137 -23.10 -14.08 0.91
N ALA A 138 -23.46 -14.47 -0.32
CA ALA A 138 -22.49 -14.56 -1.42
C ALA A 138 -21.81 -13.23 -1.74
N LEU A 139 -22.55 -12.12 -1.65
CA LEU A 139 -22.04 -10.77 -1.89
C LEU A 139 -21.04 -10.29 -0.83
N TYR A 140 -21.30 -10.57 0.45
CA TYR A 140 -20.49 -10.01 1.55
C TYR A 140 -19.49 -10.99 2.18
N ALA A 141 -19.65 -12.30 1.96
CA ALA A 141 -18.78 -13.31 2.55
C ALA A 141 -17.44 -13.45 1.85
N LEU A 142 -17.37 -13.05 0.58
CA LEU A 142 -16.23 -13.26 -0.30
C LEU A 142 -15.64 -11.93 -0.76
N PRO A 143 -14.34 -11.88 -1.05
CA PRO A 143 -13.76 -10.74 -1.74
C PRO A 143 -14.24 -10.68 -3.19
N TYR A 144 -14.12 -9.50 -3.80
CA TYR A 144 -14.58 -9.22 -5.17
C TYR A 144 -13.90 -10.11 -6.23
N ASP A 145 -12.66 -10.54 -5.98
CA ASP A 145 -11.85 -11.37 -6.88
C ASP A 145 -12.06 -12.88 -6.69
N ALA A 146 -13.00 -13.31 -5.83
CA ALA A 146 -13.26 -14.73 -5.59
C ALA A 146 -13.76 -15.48 -6.84
N GLY A 147 -14.35 -14.74 -7.79
CA GLY A 147 -14.88 -15.25 -9.04
C GLY A 147 -16.26 -15.91 -8.91
N PRO A 148 -16.95 -16.11 -10.04
CA PRO A 148 -18.38 -16.39 -10.05
C PRO A 148 -18.72 -17.81 -9.62
N VAL A 149 -17.85 -18.79 -9.90
CA VAL A 149 -18.05 -20.18 -9.42
C VAL A 149 -17.98 -20.25 -7.90
N ARG A 150 -17.06 -19.51 -7.27
CA ARG A 150 -16.90 -19.50 -5.81
C ARG A 150 -18.04 -18.72 -5.15
N ALA A 151 -18.43 -17.59 -5.73
CA ALA A 151 -19.61 -16.85 -5.29
C ALA A 151 -20.89 -17.70 -5.35
N PHE A 152 -21.09 -18.43 -6.45
CA PHE A 152 -22.23 -19.34 -6.56
C PHE A 152 -22.14 -20.51 -5.58
N GLN A 153 -20.94 -21.03 -5.29
CA GLN A 153 -20.76 -22.05 -4.26
C GLN A 153 -21.20 -21.53 -2.87
N GLU A 154 -20.79 -20.32 -2.49
CA GLU A 154 -21.16 -19.73 -1.19
C GLU A 154 -22.67 -19.45 -1.10
N PHE A 155 -23.28 -19.01 -2.21
CA PHE A 155 -24.73 -18.89 -2.34
C PHE A 155 -25.42 -20.23 -2.10
N VAL A 156 -24.99 -21.28 -2.80
CA VAL A 156 -25.55 -22.63 -2.67
C VAL A 156 -25.40 -23.16 -1.24
N ASP A 157 -24.24 -22.95 -0.62
CA ASP A 157 -23.97 -23.37 0.76
C ASP A 157 -24.89 -22.64 1.76
N ALA A 158 -25.19 -21.36 1.52
CA ALA A 158 -26.16 -20.60 2.31
C ALA A 158 -27.60 -21.12 2.13
N VAL A 159 -28.01 -21.41 0.88
CA VAL A 159 -29.33 -22.02 0.59
C VAL A 159 -29.47 -23.38 1.28
N ALA A 160 -28.47 -24.25 1.15
CA ALA A 160 -28.45 -25.57 1.75
C ALA A 160 -28.44 -25.54 3.29
N GLY A 161 -27.91 -24.46 3.88
CA GLY A 161 -27.93 -24.21 5.33
C GLY A 161 -29.32 -23.90 5.90
N GLY A 162 -30.29 -23.54 5.05
CA GLY A 162 -31.65 -23.17 5.44
C GLY A 162 -31.83 -21.69 5.80
N ALA A 163 -33.09 -21.24 5.84
CA ALA A 163 -33.44 -19.82 5.90
C ALA A 163 -32.93 -19.09 7.14
N GLU A 164 -33.07 -19.70 8.33
CA GLU A 164 -32.64 -19.08 9.59
C GLU A 164 -31.13 -18.83 9.62
N LYS A 165 -30.33 -19.83 9.18
CA LYS A 165 -28.87 -19.70 9.12
C LYS A 165 -28.42 -18.71 8.05
N ALA A 166 -29.07 -18.72 6.89
CA ALA A 166 -28.79 -17.77 5.82
C ALA A 166 -29.05 -16.32 6.26
N ALA A 167 -30.21 -16.05 6.87
CA ALA A 167 -30.57 -14.73 7.38
C ALA A 167 -29.61 -14.25 8.47
N ALA A 168 -29.34 -15.08 9.49
CA ALA A 168 -28.41 -14.73 10.57
C ALA A 168 -27.01 -14.41 10.03
N ARG A 169 -26.52 -15.17 9.04
CA ARG A 169 -25.22 -14.94 8.41
C ARG A 169 -25.22 -13.69 7.54
N ALA A 170 -26.28 -13.46 6.76
CA ALA A 170 -26.42 -12.26 5.93
C ALA A 170 -26.38 -11.00 6.80
N ASP A 171 -27.12 -10.97 7.91
CA ASP A 171 -27.15 -9.84 8.82
C ASP A 171 -25.81 -9.60 9.51
N ALA A 172 -25.12 -10.67 9.94
CA ALA A 172 -23.77 -10.56 10.51
C ALA A 172 -22.78 -9.95 9.50
N LEU A 173 -22.84 -10.38 8.24
CA LEU A 173 -21.97 -9.86 7.17
C LEU A 173 -22.32 -8.42 6.77
N ARG A 174 -23.61 -8.08 6.61
CA ARG A 174 -24.07 -6.70 6.37
C ARG A 174 -23.63 -5.77 7.49
N LYS A 175 -23.72 -6.21 8.74
CA LYS A 175 -23.25 -5.42 9.89
C LYS A 175 -21.74 -5.21 9.87
N LYS A 176 -20.98 -6.23 9.44
CA LYS A 176 -19.52 -6.18 9.40
C LYS A 176 -18.98 -5.34 8.24
N TYR A 177 -19.60 -5.42 7.06
CA TYR A 177 -19.05 -4.89 5.81
C TYR A 177 -19.96 -3.90 5.07
N GLY A 178 -21.25 -3.85 5.39
CA GLY A 178 -22.23 -3.05 4.63
C GLY A 178 -22.11 -1.54 4.78
N TYR A 179 -21.44 -1.06 5.84
CA TYR A 179 -21.27 0.38 6.10
C TYR A 179 -19.82 0.87 5.99
N SER A 180 -18.84 -0.02 6.13
CA SER A 180 -17.42 0.35 6.13
C SER A 180 -16.86 0.57 4.74
N GLY A 181 -17.49 0.03 3.69
CA GLY A 181 -16.89 -0.03 2.34
C GLY A 181 -15.73 -1.04 2.24
N ASP A 182 -15.12 -1.40 3.37
CA ASP A 182 -14.10 -2.44 3.47
C ASP A 182 -14.75 -3.82 3.30
N GLY A 183 -14.55 -4.46 2.14
CA GLY A 183 -14.89 -5.87 1.93
C GLY A 183 -13.85 -6.82 2.55
N PRO A 184 -14.06 -8.14 2.47
CA PRO A 184 -13.00 -9.11 2.74
C PRO A 184 -11.75 -8.84 1.89
N ALA A 185 -10.56 -9.17 2.43
CA ALA A 185 -9.31 -9.04 1.69
C ALA A 185 -9.31 -9.95 0.45
N ALA A 186 -8.73 -9.45 -0.64
CA ALA A 186 -8.56 -10.16 -1.91
C ALA A 186 -7.92 -11.55 -1.71
N PHE A 187 -8.39 -12.54 -2.46
CA PHE A 187 -7.79 -13.89 -2.46
C PHE A 187 -6.55 -13.98 -3.35
N TYR A 188 -6.54 -13.24 -4.45
CA TYR A 188 -5.53 -13.31 -5.48
C TYR A 188 -4.69 -12.03 -5.41
N PRO A 189 -3.37 -12.15 -5.19
CA PRO A 189 -2.48 -11.00 -5.27
C PRO A 189 -2.37 -10.54 -6.72
N SER A 190 -2.35 -9.23 -6.92
CA SER A 190 -2.09 -8.64 -8.23
C SER A 190 -0.66 -8.93 -8.71
N SER A 191 -0.39 -8.67 -9.99
CA SER A 191 0.97 -8.67 -10.54
C SER A 191 1.90 -7.74 -9.75
N THR A 192 1.41 -6.55 -9.41
CA THR A 192 2.13 -5.58 -8.55
C THR A 192 2.37 -6.11 -7.14
N ASP A 193 1.42 -6.84 -6.55
CA ASP A 193 1.63 -7.49 -5.25
C ASP A 193 2.72 -8.55 -5.34
N ARG A 194 2.76 -9.33 -6.44
CA ARG A 194 3.84 -10.30 -6.68
C ARG A 194 5.20 -9.60 -6.83
N GLU A 195 5.26 -8.51 -7.56
CA GLU A 195 6.48 -7.71 -7.71
C GLU A 195 6.97 -7.19 -6.35
N ASN A 196 6.08 -6.63 -5.54
CA ASN A 196 6.38 -6.18 -4.17
C ASN A 196 6.86 -7.34 -3.26
N GLN A 197 6.22 -8.51 -3.33
CA GLN A 197 6.65 -9.71 -2.61
C GLN A 197 8.04 -10.16 -3.04
N SER A 198 8.32 -10.11 -4.34
CA SER A 198 9.61 -10.49 -4.93
C SER A 198 10.70 -9.50 -4.51
N PHE A 199 10.42 -8.20 -4.58
CA PHE A 199 11.28 -7.11 -4.11
C PHE A 199 11.62 -7.24 -2.62
N LEU A 200 10.60 -7.40 -1.76
CA LEU A 200 10.79 -7.58 -0.32
C LEU A 200 11.59 -8.84 -0.01
N THR A 201 11.31 -9.94 -0.71
CA THR A 201 12.07 -11.19 -0.57
C THR A 201 13.53 -10.98 -0.93
N GLY A 202 13.82 -10.25 -2.01
CA GLY A 202 15.18 -9.84 -2.39
C GLY A 202 15.87 -9.02 -1.28
N ILE A 203 15.20 -8.00 -0.75
CA ILE A 203 15.71 -7.17 0.35
C ILE A 203 16.11 -8.04 1.55
N LEU A 204 15.20 -8.91 1.99
CA LEU A 204 15.42 -9.73 3.18
C LEU A 204 16.50 -10.79 2.95
N LEU A 205 16.51 -11.43 1.78
CA LEU A 205 17.43 -12.52 1.49
C LEU A 205 18.90 -12.11 1.55
N LEU A 206 19.25 -10.90 1.09
CA LEU A 206 20.63 -10.39 1.17
C LEU A 206 20.84 -9.42 2.34
N GLY A 207 19.91 -8.51 2.57
CA GLY A 207 20.04 -7.45 3.56
C GLY A 207 20.16 -7.97 4.99
N THR A 208 19.33 -8.95 5.39
CA THR A 208 19.34 -9.44 6.78
C THR A 208 20.62 -10.24 7.11
N PRO A 209 21.08 -11.22 6.28
CA PRO A 209 22.35 -11.90 6.51
C PRO A 209 23.55 -10.95 6.45
N LEU A 210 23.58 -10.00 5.51
CA LEU A 210 24.67 -9.03 5.40
C LEU A 210 24.73 -8.11 6.64
N LEU A 211 23.59 -7.59 7.10
CA LEU A 211 23.52 -6.76 8.30
C LEU A 211 24.01 -7.53 9.54
N LEU A 212 23.65 -8.81 9.68
CA LEU A 212 24.15 -9.67 10.76
C LEU A 212 25.69 -9.75 10.77
N LEU A 213 26.29 -9.98 9.60
CA LEU A 213 27.75 -10.05 9.45
C LEU A 213 28.43 -8.69 9.73
N LEU A 214 27.82 -7.59 9.31
CA LEU A 214 28.35 -6.23 9.49
C LEU A 214 28.28 -5.77 10.96
N VAL A 215 27.21 -6.10 11.67
CA VAL A 215 26.97 -5.66 13.06
C VAL A 215 27.67 -6.56 14.08
N SER A 216 27.85 -7.85 13.79
CA SER A 216 28.45 -8.82 14.72
C SER A 216 29.80 -8.38 15.32
N PRO A 217 30.78 -7.88 14.53
CA PRO A 217 32.06 -7.40 15.08
C PRO A 217 31.90 -6.28 16.12
N TYR A 218 30.93 -5.38 15.94
CA TYR A 218 30.68 -4.26 16.85
C TYR A 218 30.07 -4.71 18.18
N VAL A 219 29.10 -5.62 18.12
CA VAL A 219 28.50 -6.21 19.33
C VAL A 219 29.56 -6.99 20.12
N ARG A 220 30.43 -7.73 19.43
CA ARG A 220 31.51 -8.50 20.06
C ARG A 220 32.56 -7.59 20.70
N ARG A 221 33.02 -6.54 20.01
CA ARG A 221 33.97 -5.56 20.58
C ARG A 221 33.42 -4.89 21.85
N ARG A 222 32.10 -4.62 21.91
CA ARG A 222 31.47 -4.10 23.13
C ARG A 222 31.43 -5.11 24.26
N ARG A 223 31.08 -6.37 23.98
CA ARG A 223 31.05 -7.45 24.98
C ARG A 223 32.44 -7.88 25.47
N ALA A 224 33.46 -7.77 24.61
CA ALA A 224 34.84 -8.13 24.89
C ALA A 224 35.66 -7.00 25.55
N ARG A 225 35.01 -5.91 26.02
CA ARG A 225 35.71 -4.93 26.86
C ARG A 225 36.22 -5.65 28.11
N PRO A 226 37.55 -5.74 28.31
CA PRO A 226 38.10 -6.49 29.43
C PRO A 226 37.63 -5.86 30.75
N ARG A 227 37.12 -6.69 31.65
CA ARG A 227 37.16 -6.39 33.09
C ARG A 227 38.64 -6.13 33.38
N ALA A 228 38.95 -4.94 33.87
CA ALA A 228 40.32 -4.49 34.08
C ALA A 228 40.99 -5.34 35.16
N ASP A 229 41.52 -6.51 34.79
CA ASP A 229 42.54 -7.20 35.55
C ASP A 229 43.21 -8.29 34.70
N THR A 230 44.52 -8.44 34.86
CA THR A 230 45.45 -9.38 34.17
C THR A 230 46.08 -8.90 32.85
N GLY A 231 47.33 -8.43 32.95
CA GLY A 231 48.17 -7.90 31.87
C GLY A 231 48.71 -8.93 30.86
N LYS A 232 47.83 -9.74 30.25
CA LYS A 232 48.20 -10.61 29.13
C LYS A 232 47.83 -9.96 27.79
N VAL A 233 48.79 -9.92 26.87
CA VAL A 233 48.64 -9.39 25.50
C VAL A 233 47.44 -10.08 24.82
N PRO A 234 46.44 -9.34 24.30
CA PRO A 234 45.29 -9.97 23.68
C PRO A 234 45.68 -10.64 22.35
N PRO A 235 45.27 -11.90 22.10
CA PRO A 235 45.47 -12.54 20.81
C PRO A 235 44.73 -11.77 19.70
N ARG A 236 45.35 -11.67 18.51
CA ARG A 236 44.73 -11.06 17.32
C ARG A 236 43.34 -11.69 17.10
N PRO A 237 42.27 -10.88 16.91
CA PRO A 237 40.97 -11.44 16.62
C PRO A 237 41.04 -12.14 15.25
N PRO A 238 40.65 -13.42 15.14
CA PRO A 238 40.57 -14.07 13.84
C PRO A 238 39.52 -13.33 12.97
N LEU A 239 39.78 -13.27 11.66
CA LEU A 239 38.75 -12.97 10.65
C LEU A 239 37.50 -13.82 10.93
N LEU A 240 36.31 -13.22 10.78
CA LEU A 240 34.95 -13.78 10.96
C LEU A 240 34.88 -15.25 11.40
N ARG A 241 34.37 -15.52 12.61
CA ARG A 241 34.25 -16.91 13.08
C ARG A 241 33.24 -17.68 12.22
N PRO A 242 33.48 -18.98 11.94
CA PRO A 242 32.60 -19.81 11.11
C PRO A 242 31.15 -19.87 11.60
N VAL A 243 30.92 -19.60 12.89
CA VAL A 243 29.58 -19.53 13.50
C VAL A 243 28.73 -18.40 12.93
N GLU A 244 29.31 -17.21 12.69
CA GLU A 244 28.56 -16.04 12.20
C GLU A 244 28.20 -16.20 10.72
N ILE A 245 29.14 -16.74 9.94
CA ILE A 245 28.91 -17.14 8.55
C ILE A 245 27.85 -18.24 8.51
N GLY A 246 27.95 -19.26 9.36
CA GLY A 246 26.95 -20.31 9.47
C GLY A 246 25.55 -19.78 9.80
N ALA A 247 25.43 -18.85 10.75
CA ALA A 247 24.16 -18.21 11.09
C ALA A 247 23.59 -17.38 9.93
N ALA A 248 24.42 -16.61 9.24
CA ALA A 248 24.01 -15.83 8.07
C ALA A 248 23.52 -16.74 6.92
N VAL A 249 24.22 -17.86 6.67
CA VAL A 249 23.82 -18.86 5.68
C VAL A 249 22.50 -19.54 6.07
N VAL A 250 22.34 -19.93 7.33
CA VAL A 250 21.08 -20.51 7.82
C VAL A 250 19.93 -19.52 7.65
N LEU A 251 20.14 -18.24 7.97
CA LEU A 251 19.12 -17.21 7.81
C LEU A 251 18.73 -17.00 6.34
N ALA A 252 19.71 -16.94 5.44
CA ALA A 252 19.47 -16.87 4.00
C ALA A 252 18.68 -18.10 3.51
N ALA A 253 19.05 -19.30 3.97
CA ALA A 253 18.36 -20.54 3.62
C ALA A 253 16.92 -20.59 4.14
N VAL A 254 16.69 -20.12 5.38
CA VAL A 254 15.33 -20.01 5.95
C VAL A 254 14.47 -19.05 5.13
N ILE A 255 14.99 -17.90 4.71
CA ILE A 255 14.25 -16.96 3.86
C ILE A 255 13.98 -17.56 2.48
N ALA A 256 14.99 -18.16 1.84
CA ALA A 256 14.86 -18.79 0.52
C ALA A 256 13.89 -19.98 0.51
N VAL A 257 13.76 -20.72 1.61
CA VAL A 257 12.84 -21.87 1.70
C VAL A 257 11.47 -21.48 2.27
N GLY A 258 11.43 -20.44 3.11
CA GLY A 258 10.22 -19.94 3.76
C GLY A 258 9.37 -19.08 2.84
N ALA A 259 9.98 -18.19 2.04
CA ALA A 259 9.25 -17.23 1.22
C ALA A 259 8.25 -17.88 0.23
N PRO A 260 8.58 -18.98 -0.49
CA PRO A 260 7.62 -19.63 -1.39
C PRO A 260 6.47 -20.35 -0.66
N ARG A 261 6.61 -20.62 0.65
CA ARG A 261 5.52 -21.18 1.47
C ARG A 261 4.62 -20.11 2.06
N VAL A 262 5.15 -18.91 2.28
CA VAL A 262 4.37 -17.75 2.73
C VAL A 262 3.65 -17.09 1.55
N PHE A 263 4.29 -17.06 0.37
CA PHE A 263 3.76 -16.52 -0.87
C PHE A 263 3.46 -17.64 -1.87
N ASP A 264 2.67 -18.62 -1.43
CA ASP A 264 2.38 -19.87 -2.13
C ASP A 264 1.37 -19.72 -3.27
N GLN A 265 0.54 -18.68 -3.22
CA GLN A 265 -0.40 -18.36 -4.28
C GLN A 265 0.34 -18.11 -5.59
N LYS A 266 -0.14 -18.68 -6.71
CA LYS A 266 0.51 -18.54 -8.02
C LYS A 266 -0.38 -17.90 -9.07
N LEU A 267 -1.62 -17.61 -8.70
CA LEU A 267 -2.60 -17.06 -9.60
C LEU A 267 -2.97 -15.64 -9.19
N ASP A 268 -3.23 -14.78 -10.17
CA ASP A 268 -3.74 -13.42 -9.99
C ASP A 268 -5.27 -13.33 -10.13
N SER A 269 -5.93 -14.41 -10.53
CA SER A 269 -7.38 -14.47 -10.69
C SER A 269 -7.94 -15.88 -10.45
N ALA A 270 -9.24 -15.93 -10.11
CA ALA A 270 -10.05 -17.14 -10.05
C ALA A 270 -10.51 -17.65 -11.42
N ALA A 271 -10.33 -16.84 -12.48
CA ALA A 271 -10.80 -17.14 -13.82
C ALA A 271 -10.14 -18.44 -14.34
N PRO A 272 -10.94 -19.45 -14.75
CA PRO A 272 -10.39 -20.66 -15.32
C PRO A 272 -9.93 -20.39 -16.76
N VAL A 273 -8.83 -21.03 -17.16
CA VAL A 273 -8.29 -20.89 -18.52
C VAL A 273 -9.31 -21.42 -19.54
N PRO A 274 -9.78 -20.58 -20.49
CA PRO A 274 -10.75 -21.01 -21.49
C PRO A 274 -10.15 -22.02 -22.46
N THR A 275 -10.98 -22.94 -22.94
CA THR A 275 -10.60 -23.81 -24.05
C THR A 275 -10.71 -23.06 -25.38
N ARG A 276 -10.04 -23.56 -26.43
CA ARG A 276 -10.21 -23.03 -27.79
C ARG A 276 -11.68 -23.04 -28.23
N ALA A 277 -12.43 -24.08 -27.87
CA ALA A 277 -13.85 -24.17 -28.18
C ALA A 277 -14.65 -23.07 -27.47
N ASP A 278 -14.34 -22.77 -26.20
CA ASP A 278 -14.98 -21.67 -25.47
C ASP A 278 -14.79 -20.33 -26.20
N LEU A 279 -13.59 -20.07 -26.73
CA LEU A 279 -13.25 -18.82 -27.41
C LEU A 279 -13.80 -18.70 -28.84
N THR A 280 -14.10 -19.81 -29.54
CA THR A 280 -14.62 -19.72 -30.91
C THR A 280 -16.14 -19.84 -30.99
N THR A 281 -16.79 -20.34 -29.93
CA THR A 281 -18.24 -20.67 -29.97
C THR A 281 -19.10 -19.46 -30.35
N ARG A 282 -18.83 -18.28 -29.81
CA ARG A 282 -19.58 -17.06 -30.12
C ARG A 282 -19.39 -16.62 -31.57
N VAL A 283 -18.14 -16.51 -32.03
CA VAL A 283 -17.82 -16.19 -33.44
C VAL A 283 -18.46 -17.21 -34.39
N ASP A 284 -18.38 -18.50 -34.08
CA ASP A 284 -19.00 -19.58 -34.86
C ASP A 284 -20.52 -19.40 -34.97
N ARG A 285 -21.19 -19.05 -33.85
CA ARG A 285 -22.64 -18.79 -33.85
C ARG A 285 -23.00 -17.55 -34.66
N VAL A 286 -22.29 -16.44 -34.47
CA VAL A 286 -22.55 -15.18 -35.18
C VAL A 286 -22.32 -15.36 -36.67
N ALA A 287 -21.22 -16.01 -37.07
CA ALA A 287 -20.94 -16.36 -38.46
C ALA A 287 -22.05 -17.24 -39.05
N ALA A 288 -22.48 -18.28 -38.33
CA ALA A 288 -23.57 -19.14 -38.80
C ALA A 288 -24.90 -18.38 -38.94
N GLY A 289 -25.15 -17.39 -38.09
CA GLY A 289 -26.28 -16.46 -38.20
C GLY A 289 -26.18 -15.59 -39.46
N LEU A 290 -25.04 -14.93 -39.64
CA LEU A 290 -24.80 -14.03 -40.77
C LEU A 290 -24.73 -14.74 -42.12
N ALA A 291 -24.38 -16.03 -42.14
CA ALA A 291 -24.44 -16.85 -43.34
C ALA A 291 -25.89 -17.13 -43.81
N ARG A 292 -26.89 -16.94 -42.93
CA ARG A 292 -28.31 -17.11 -43.27
C ARG A 292 -29.02 -15.79 -43.51
N THR A 293 -28.62 -14.73 -42.81
CA THR A 293 -29.26 -13.40 -42.88
C THR A 293 -28.20 -12.31 -42.81
N ASP A 294 -28.39 -11.21 -43.55
CA ASP A 294 -27.43 -10.09 -43.52
C ASP A 294 -27.40 -9.37 -42.16
N ILE A 295 -28.44 -9.54 -41.34
CA ILE A 295 -28.54 -9.00 -39.99
C ILE A 295 -28.64 -10.17 -39.01
N TYR A 296 -27.74 -10.20 -38.02
CA TYR A 296 -27.77 -11.12 -36.90
C TYR A 296 -27.94 -10.33 -35.60
N THR A 297 -28.98 -10.65 -34.82
CA THR A 297 -29.17 -10.13 -33.47
C THR A 297 -28.93 -11.23 -32.46
N ASP A 298 -28.05 -10.99 -31.48
CA ASP A 298 -27.77 -11.99 -30.46
C ASP A 298 -29.02 -12.30 -29.62
N PRO A 299 -29.53 -13.55 -29.65
CA PRO A 299 -30.72 -13.90 -28.88
C PRO A 299 -30.46 -13.97 -27.36
N GLU A 300 -29.19 -13.97 -26.93
CA GLU A 300 -28.82 -13.91 -25.51
C GLU A 300 -28.76 -12.48 -24.96
N SER A 301 -28.81 -11.45 -25.82
CA SER A 301 -28.73 -10.05 -25.42
C SER A 301 -30.10 -9.35 -25.42
N PRO A 302 -30.22 -8.18 -24.76
CA PRO A 302 -31.40 -7.34 -24.87
C PRO A 302 -31.75 -7.05 -26.33
N GLN A 303 -32.98 -7.33 -26.73
CA GLN A 303 -33.45 -7.10 -28.09
C GLN A 303 -33.74 -5.61 -28.28
N ARG A 304 -32.83 -4.89 -28.95
CA ARG A 304 -32.95 -3.44 -29.23
C ARG A 304 -33.60 -3.12 -30.58
N LEU A 305 -33.73 -4.13 -31.45
CA LEU A 305 -34.36 -4.01 -32.76
C LEU A 305 -35.58 -4.94 -32.80
N ASP A 306 -36.72 -4.41 -33.24
CA ASP A 306 -37.91 -5.20 -33.51
C ASP A 306 -37.88 -5.80 -34.93
N ALA A 307 -38.80 -6.73 -35.20
CA ALA A 307 -38.88 -7.41 -36.51
C ALA A 307 -39.09 -6.42 -37.67
N ALA A 308 -39.90 -5.38 -37.46
CA ALA A 308 -40.20 -4.38 -38.49
C ALA A 308 -38.95 -3.59 -38.88
N ARG A 309 -38.15 -3.16 -37.89
CA ARG A 309 -36.89 -2.45 -38.12
C ARG A 309 -35.85 -3.34 -38.77
N VAL A 310 -35.75 -4.62 -38.37
CA VAL A 310 -34.86 -5.59 -39.03
C VAL A 310 -35.23 -5.76 -40.51
N ALA A 311 -36.53 -5.86 -40.82
CA ALA A 311 -37.00 -5.98 -42.20
C ALA A 311 -36.72 -4.71 -43.02
N GLU A 312 -36.96 -3.53 -42.45
CA GLU A 312 -36.65 -2.24 -43.08
C GLU A 312 -35.15 -2.11 -43.39
N LEU A 313 -34.30 -2.41 -42.40
CA LEU A 313 -32.85 -2.37 -42.55
C LEU A 313 -32.35 -3.38 -43.58
N GLY A 314 -32.92 -4.58 -43.61
CA GLY A 314 -32.63 -5.60 -44.63
C GLY A 314 -32.92 -5.11 -46.05
N GLY A 315 -34.04 -4.40 -46.26
CA GLY A 315 -34.35 -3.76 -47.54
C GLY A 315 -33.31 -2.71 -47.95
N ARG A 316 -32.78 -1.94 -46.98
CA ARG A 316 -31.73 -0.94 -47.23
C ARG A 316 -30.37 -1.56 -47.54
N ILE A 317 -30.03 -2.66 -46.87
CA ILE A 317 -28.82 -3.45 -47.13
C ILE A 317 -28.86 -4.04 -48.53
N ALA A 318 -29.97 -4.66 -48.92
CA ALA A 318 -30.14 -5.24 -50.25
C ALA A 318 -30.03 -4.21 -51.38
N ALA A 319 -30.36 -2.94 -51.11
CA ALA A 319 -30.24 -1.84 -52.06
C ALA A 319 -28.82 -1.22 -52.13
N PHE A 320 -27.88 -1.66 -51.30
CA PHE A 320 -26.53 -1.12 -51.25
C PHE A 320 -25.62 -1.80 -52.29
N ALA A 321 -25.27 -1.07 -53.35
CA ALA A 321 -24.52 -1.59 -54.49
C ALA A 321 -23.00 -1.79 -54.29
N PRO A 322 -22.26 -1.04 -53.44
CA PRO A 322 -20.81 -1.19 -53.32
C PRO A 322 -20.31 -2.55 -52.79
N GLY A 323 -21.17 -3.38 -52.21
CA GLY A 323 -20.86 -4.72 -51.69
C GLY A 323 -21.90 -5.17 -50.67
N PRO A 324 -21.85 -6.43 -50.18
CA PRO A 324 -22.74 -6.87 -49.12
C PRO A 324 -22.45 -6.12 -47.81
N VAL A 325 -23.50 -5.83 -47.04
CA VAL A 325 -23.38 -5.26 -45.68
C VAL A 325 -23.88 -6.31 -44.69
N ARG A 326 -23.04 -6.65 -43.72
CA ARG A 326 -23.37 -7.61 -42.65
C ARG A 326 -23.41 -6.90 -41.33
N ILE A 327 -24.51 -7.05 -40.59
CA ILE A 327 -24.72 -6.37 -39.30
C ILE A 327 -24.83 -7.41 -38.20
N ALA A 328 -23.89 -7.40 -37.26
CA ALA A 328 -23.95 -8.19 -36.03
C ALA A 328 -24.30 -7.28 -34.85
N VAL A 329 -25.48 -7.48 -34.27
CA VAL A 329 -25.92 -6.82 -33.04
C VAL A 329 -25.54 -7.73 -31.86
N VAL A 330 -24.33 -7.54 -31.35
CA VAL A 330 -23.68 -8.41 -30.35
C VAL A 330 -22.90 -7.56 -29.32
N PRO A 331 -22.92 -7.90 -28.02
CA PRO A 331 -22.27 -7.11 -26.98
C PRO A 331 -20.75 -7.20 -27.07
N GLN A 332 -20.01 -6.10 -26.90
CA GLN A 332 -18.54 -6.12 -26.93
C GLN A 332 -18.02 -5.94 -25.50
N LEU A 333 -17.41 -6.99 -24.95
CA LEU A 333 -17.07 -7.08 -23.53
C LEU A 333 -15.59 -7.38 -23.36
N SER A 334 -14.95 -6.81 -22.35
CA SER A 334 -13.57 -7.15 -22.00
C SER A 334 -13.35 -8.64 -21.69
N ASP A 335 -14.42 -9.34 -21.28
CA ASP A 335 -14.41 -10.77 -20.98
C ASP A 335 -14.74 -11.68 -22.18
N ASP A 336 -14.96 -11.08 -23.35
CA ASP A 336 -15.28 -11.81 -24.57
C ASP A 336 -14.04 -12.38 -25.28
N GLU A 337 -14.25 -13.16 -26.34
CA GLU A 337 -13.16 -13.81 -27.08
C GLU A 337 -12.14 -12.83 -27.66
N SER A 338 -12.57 -11.59 -27.93
CA SER A 338 -11.78 -10.48 -28.46
C SER A 338 -11.25 -9.54 -27.38
N ALA A 339 -11.56 -9.78 -26.11
CA ALA A 339 -11.28 -8.84 -25.01
C ALA A 339 -11.86 -7.43 -25.26
N GLY A 340 -13.00 -7.36 -25.94
CA GLY A 340 -13.66 -6.11 -26.31
C GLY A 340 -13.07 -5.40 -27.54
N ASP A 341 -12.05 -5.96 -28.19
CA ASP A 341 -11.52 -5.43 -29.44
C ASP A 341 -12.40 -5.81 -30.63
N THR A 342 -13.21 -4.87 -31.10
CA THR A 342 -14.13 -5.07 -32.22
C THR A 342 -13.42 -5.41 -33.53
N GLY A 343 -12.18 -4.94 -33.70
CA GLY A 343 -11.32 -5.28 -34.83
C GLY A 343 -10.86 -6.73 -34.80
N ALA A 344 -10.50 -7.26 -33.63
CA ALA A 344 -10.16 -8.68 -33.46
C ALA A 344 -11.38 -9.57 -33.68
N PHE A 345 -12.55 -9.17 -33.15
CA PHE A 345 -13.82 -9.89 -33.35
C PHE A 345 -14.19 -9.97 -34.84
N VAL A 346 -14.21 -8.83 -35.54
CA VAL A 346 -14.56 -8.79 -36.97
C VAL A 346 -13.52 -9.54 -37.83
N THR A 347 -12.24 -9.51 -37.45
CA THR A 347 -11.18 -10.29 -38.13
C THR A 347 -11.49 -11.78 -38.05
N ALA A 348 -11.82 -12.28 -36.85
CA ALA A 348 -12.20 -13.68 -36.65
C ALA A 348 -13.50 -14.05 -37.39
N LEU A 349 -14.49 -13.17 -37.36
CA LEU A 349 -15.76 -13.33 -38.05
C LEU A 349 -15.61 -13.40 -39.57
N HIS A 350 -14.84 -12.47 -40.16
CA HIS A 350 -14.53 -12.44 -41.58
C HIS A 350 -13.76 -13.71 -41.99
N HIS A 351 -12.76 -14.14 -41.21
CA HIS A 351 -12.07 -15.40 -41.47
C HIS A 351 -13.01 -16.61 -41.45
N ARG A 352 -14.07 -16.56 -40.63
CA ARG A 352 -15.02 -17.66 -40.51
C ARG A 352 -16.05 -17.71 -41.64
N LEU A 353 -16.53 -16.54 -42.07
CA LEU A 353 -17.45 -16.40 -43.19
C LEU A 353 -16.75 -16.58 -44.55
N GLY A 354 -15.53 -16.05 -44.70
CA GLY A 354 -14.76 -16.10 -45.93
C GLY A 354 -15.32 -15.22 -47.05
N GLU A 355 -16.07 -14.18 -46.70
CA GLU A 355 -16.77 -13.32 -47.66
C GLU A 355 -16.40 -11.84 -47.49
N ASP A 356 -16.05 -11.20 -48.59
CA ASP A 356 -15.85 -9.74 -48.64
C ASP A 356 -17.17 -9.00 -48.33
N GLY A 357 -17.07 -7.78 -47.82
CA GLY A 357 -18.23 -6.96 -47.45
C GLY A 357 -17.89 -5.84 -46.47
N VAL A 358 -18.91 -5.05 -46.15
CA VAL A 358 -18.89 -4.10 -45.03
C VAL A 358 -19.47 -4.81 -43.81
N TYR A 359 -18.69 -4.88 -42.74
CA TYR A 359 -19.08 -5.49 -41.47
C TYR A 359 -19.39 -4.40 -40.46
N VAL A 360 -20.60 -4.44 -39.90
CA VAL A 360 -21.09 -3.54 -38.88
C VAL A 360 -21.23 -4.31 -37.57
N ILE A 361 -20.55 -3.87 -36.53
CA ILE A 361 -20.68 -4.43 -35.17
C ILE A 361 -21.43 -3.41 -34.33
N ALA A 362 -22.60 -3.80 -33.83
CA ALA A 362 -23.46 -2.93 -33.04
C ALA A 362 -23.66 -3.53 -31.64
N ASP A 363 -23.19 -2.83 -30.61
CA ASP A 363 -23.30 -3.29 -29.23
C ASP A 363 -24.66 -2.90 -28.62
N PRO A 364 -25.54 -3.86 -28.25
CA PRO A 364 -26.84 -3.57 -27.67
C PRO A 364 -26.79 -3.07 -26.21
N LEU A 365 -25.63 -3.16 -25.54
CA LEU A 365 -25.44 -2.78 -24.13
C LEU A 365 -24.91 -1.35 -24.01
N THR A 366 -23.83 -1.07 -24.74
CA THR A 366 -23.18 0.25 -24.75
C THR A 366 -23.78 1.18 -25.80
N GLY A 367 -24.39 0.60 -26.84
CA GLY A 367 -24.84 1.34 -28.02
C GLY A 367 -23.71 1.67 -28.99
N SER A 368 -22.48 1.15 -28.83
CA SER A 368 -21.42 1.44 -29.80
C SER A 368 -21.72 0.83 -31.17
N VAL A 369 -21.28 1.49 -32.23
CA VAL A 369 -21.38 0.99 -33.62
C VAL A 369 -20.05 1.18 -34.32
N ASP A 370 -19.41 0.06 -34.67
CA ASP A 370 -18.15 0.02 -35.40
C ASP A 370 -18.33 -0.55 -36.80
N LEU A 371 -17.42 -0.18 -37.71
CA LEU A 371 -17.55 -0.42 -39.14
C LEU A 371 -16.20 -0.80 -39.75
N PHE A 372 -16.19 -1.89 -40.53
CA PHE A 372 -14.97 -2.40 -41.16
C PHE A 372 -15.24 -2.88 -42.58
N GLY A 373 -14.36 -2.55 -43.53
CA GLY A 373 -14.47 -3.00 -44.92
C GLY A 373 -13.47 -4.12 -45.24
N TYR A 374 -13.93 -5.20 -45.84
CA TYR A 374 -13.09 -6.27 -46.40
C TYR A 374 -13.41 -6.44 -47.90
N GLY A 375 -12.43 -6.28 -48.77
CA GLY A 375 -12.55 -6.47 -50.23
C GLY A 375 -13.44 -5.46 -50.97
N VAL A 376 -14.16 -4.59 -50.25
CA VAL A 376 -15.01 -3.54 -50.83
C VAL A 376 -14.20 -2.33 -51.26
N ARG A 377 -14.61 -1.66 -52.36
CA ARG A 377 -13.93 -0.48 -52.89
C ARG A 377 -14.45 0.81 -52.28
N LEU A 378 -14.52 0.88 -50.96
CA LEU A 378 -14.88 2.08 -50.20
C LEU A 378 -13.64 2.65 -49.52
N ASP A 379 -13.61 3.96 -49.28
CA ASP A 379 -12.54 4.62 -48.55
C ASP A 379 -12.48 4.12 -47.09
N ASP A 380 -11.53 3.23 -46.81
CA ASP A 380 -11.32 2.58 -45.52
C ASP A 380 -11.02 3.58 -44.38
N SER A 381 -10.39 4.72 -44.71
CA SER A 381 -10.14 5.78 -43.73
C SER A 381 -11.45 6.46 -43.30
N ARG A 382 -12.41 6.58 -44.23
CA ARG A 382 -13.74 7.09 -43.91
C ARG A 382 -14.55 6.08 -43.11
N LEU A 383 -14.49 4.79 -43.48
CA LEU A 383 -15.18 3.74 -42.72
C LEU A 383 -14.68 3.68 -41.26
N THR A 384 -13.37 3.70 -41.06
CA THR A 384 -12.75 3.48 -39.74
C THR A 384 -12.71 4.74 -38.88
N PHE A 385 -12.31 5.89 -39.44
CA PHE A 385 -12.07 7.13 -38.66
C PHE A 385 -13.06 8.25 -38.97
N GLY A 386 -13.85 8.09 -40.04
CA GLY A 386 -14.79 9.11 -40.52
C GLY A 386 -16.23 8.91 -40.05
N LEU A 387 -16.51 7.91 -39.22
CA LEU A 387 -17.86 7.64 -38.73
C LEU A 387 -18.31 8.76 -37.78
N PRO A 388 -19.45 9.43 -38.05
CA PRO A 388 -19.96 10.49 -37.18
C PRO A 388 -20.18 9.99 -35.76
N ALA A 389 -19.82 10.80 -34.75
CA ALA A 389 -19.97 10.44 -33.33
C ALA A 389 -21.42 10.08 -32.96
N ALA A 390 -22.42 10.75 -33.55
CA ALA A 390 -23.83 10.44 -33.32
C ALA A 390 -24.26 9.04 -33.83
N ILE A 391 -23.51 8.47 -34.79
CA ILE A 391 -23.71 7.10 -35.27
C ILE A 391 -22.87 6.13 -34.45
N ARG A 392 -21.63 6.48 -34.11
CA ARG A 392 -20.70 5.59 -33.39
C ARG A 392 -21.05 5.40 -31.92
N ASP A 393 -21.37 6.48 -31.23
CA ASP A 393 -21.52 6.52 -29.77
C ASP A 393 -22.97 6.92 -29.38
N ASP A 394 -23.51 6.31 -28.32
CA ASP A 394 -24.78 6.77 -27.71
C ASP A 394 -24.56 8.08 -26.94
N ASP A 395 -25.62 8.88 -26.77
CA ASP A 395 -25.56 10.06 -25.90
C ASP A 395 -25.51 9.61 -24.43
N THR A 396 -24.29 9.49 -23.93
CA THR A 396 -24.01 9.07 -22.54
C THR A 396 -24.64 9.97 -21.47
N SER A 397 -25.03 11.21 -21.82
CA SER A 397 -25.65 12.15 -20.88
C SER A 397 -27.12 11.81 -20.61
N HIS A 398 -27.81 11.25 -21.62
CA HIS A 398 -29.22 10.89 -21.55
C HIS A 398 -29.48 9.63 -22.39
N PRO A 399 -28.95 8.47 -21.97
CA PRO A 399 -29.09 7.25 -22.74
C PRO A 399 -30.57 6.88 -22.85
N ALA A 400 -31.06 6.73 -24.09
CA ALA A 400 -32.39 6.19 -24.31
C ALA A 400 -32.42 4.71 -23.92
N ASP A 401 -33.58 4.21 -23.46
CA ASP A 401 -33.73 2.80 -23.08
C ASP A 401 -33.31 1.84 -24.19
N ASP A 402 -33.58 2.19 -25.46
CA ASP A 402 -33.25 1.41 -26.65
C ASP A 402 -31.90 1.81 -27.31
N ARG A 403 -31.17 2.77 -26.69
CA ARG A 403 -29.93 3.38 -27.22
C ARG A 403 -30.09 4.01 -28.62
N ARG A 404 -31.36 4.19 -29.07
CA ARG A 404 -31.75 4.58 -30.43
C ARG A 404 -31.05 3.77 -31.52
N LEU A 405 -30.75 2.50 -31.25
CA LEU A 405 -29.88 1.69 -32.12
C LEU A 405 -30.44 1.57 -33.54
N GLY A 406 -31.76 1.37 -33.68
CA GLY A 406 -32.42 1.30 -34.98
C GLY A 406 -32.23 2.58 -35.82
N ALA A 407 -32.49 3.74 -35.24
CA ALA A 407 -32.33 5.03 -35.94
C ALA A 407 -30.87 5.30 -36.32
N ARG A 408 -29.92 4.90 -35.47
CA ARG A 408 -28.48 5.08 -35.75
C ARG A 408 -27.99 4.14 -36.85
N LEU A 409 -28.48 2.91 -36.91
CA LEU A 409 -28.22 2.00 -38.03
C LEU A 409 -28.87 2.53 -39.33
N ASP A 410 -30.01 3.19 -39.23
CA ASP A 410 -30.63 3.88 -40.36
C ASP A 410 -29.76 5.05 -40.85
N ASP A 411 -29.20 5.85 -39.95
CA ASP A 411 -28.26 6.92 -40.30
C ASP A 411 -26.94 6.37 -40.85
N LEU A 412 -26.46 5.24 -40.32
CA LEU A 412 -25.29 4.53 -40.84
C LEU A 412 -25.48 4.13 -42.31
N MET A 413 -26.62 3.59 -42.67
CA MET A 413 -26.90 3.23 -44.07
C MET A 413 -26.98 4.46 -44.99
N THR A 414 -27.35 5.63 -44.46
CA THR A 414 -27.28 6.90 -45.21
C THR A 414 -25.83 7.35 -45.36
N TYR A 415 -25.05 7.26 -44.28
CA TYR A 415 -23.63 7.58 -44.27
C TYR A 415 -22.83 6.72 -45.27
N LEU A 416 -23.06 5.40 -45.29
CA LEU A 416 -22.39 4.46 -46.21
C LEU A 416 -22.57 4.84 -47.68
N LYS A 417 -23.72 5.39 -48.07
CA LYS A 417 -23.96 5.88 -49.44
C LYS A 417 -23.14 7.12 -49.79
N SER A 418 -22.69 7.87 -48.80
CA SER A 418 -21.86 9.07 -48.97
C SER A 418 -20.35 8.77 -48.96
N VAL A 419 -19.96 7.55 -48.58
CA VAL A 419 -18.54 7.15 -48.53
C VAL A 419 -17.98 7.07 -49.95
N PRO A 420 -16.89 7.80 -50.28
CA PRO A 420 -16.29 7.75 -51.60
C PRO A 420 -15.77 6.36 -51.98
N THR A 421 -15.84 6.02 -53.27
CA THR A 421 -15.20 4.82 -53.81
C THR A 421 -13.67 4.97 -53.79
N ALA A 422 -12.97 3.96 -53.31
CA ALA A 422 -11.51 3.90 -53.30
C ALA A 422 -10.94 3.09 -54.48
N GLN A 423 -9.71 3.40 -54.89
CA GLN A 423 -9.03 2.61 -55.92
C GLN A 423 -8.63 1.23 -55.40
N THR A 424 -8.12 1.18 -54.17
CA THR A 424 -7.70 -0.05 -53.50
C THR A 424 -8.86 -0.60 -52.67
N PRO A 425 -9.14 -1.91 -52.72
CA PRO A 425 -10.09 -2.54 -51.81
C PRO A 425 -9.69 -2.37 -50.35
N ALA A 426 -10.67 -2.18 -49.48
CA ALA A 426 -10.49 -2.18 -48.04
C ALA A 426 -9.95 -3.55 -47.59
N GLN A 427 -9.00 -3.55 -46.65
CA GLN A 427 -8.34 -4.78 -46.18
C GLN A 427 -8.81 -5.20 -44.79
N GLY A 428 -9.60 -4.35 -44.13
CA GLY A 428 -10.03 -4.48 -42.76
C GLY A 428 -8.88 -4.44 -41.76
N PRO A 429 -9.21 -4.52 -40.46
CA PRO A 429 -8.22 -4.65 -39.42
C PRO A 429 -7.46 -5.97 -39.57
N ARG A 430 -6.18 -5.93 -39.18
CA ARG A 430 -5.32 -7.12 -39.03
C ARG A 430 -4.99 -7.37 -37.56
N THR A 431 -5.99 -7.16 -36.71
CA THR A 431 -5.84 -7.26 -35.27
C THR A 431 -5.91 -8.73 -34.88
N ALA A 432 -4.86 -9.23 -34.25
CA ALA A 432 -4.91 -10.53 -33.59
C ALA A 432 -5.68 -10.37 -32.27
N PRO A 433 -6.45 -11.39 -31.85
CA PRO A 433 -7.03 -11.39 -30.51
C PRO A 433 -5.96 -11.16 -29.47
N GLU A 434 -6.28 -10.41 -28.42
CA GLU A 434 -5.41 -10.28 -27.27
C GLU A 434 -5.08 -11.69 -26.74
N ALA A 435 -3.79 -11.91 -26.47
CA ALA A 435 -3.34 -13.17 -25.91
C ALA A 435 -4.13 -13.47 -24.62
N LEU A 436 -4.39 -14.75 -24.37
CA LEU A 436 -4.90 -15.11 -23.06
C LEU A 436 -3.80 -14.85 -22.06
N ASP A 437 -4.11 -14.04 -21.05
CA ASP A 437 -3.28 -13.99 -19.86
C ASP A 437 -3.29 -15.39 -19.25
N ASP A 438 -2.12 -16.05 -19.25
CA ASP A 438 -1.89 -17.14 -18.31
C ASP A 438 -1.92 -16.43 -16.96
N HIS A 439 -3.06 -16.51 -16.23
CA HIS A 439 -3.32 -15.94 -14.90
C HIS A 439 -2.29 -16.34 -13.83
N ARG A 440 -1.13 -16.85 -14.25
CA ARG A 440 0.03 -17.20 -13.47
C ARG A 440 0.89 -15.97 -13.23
N LEU A 441 1.07 -15.72 -11.95
CA LEU A 441 2.01 -14.75 -11.46
C LEU A 441 3.45 -15.14 -11.83
N PRO A 442 4.31 -14.14 -12.10
CA PRO A 442 5.74 -14.37 -12.23
C PRO A 442 6.31 -15.12 -11.02
N ALA A 443 7.38 -15.88 -11.25
CA ALA A 443 8.05 -16.60 -10.17
C ALA A 443 8.59 -15.62 -9.11
N LEU A 444 8.49 -15.98 -7.82
CA LEU A 444 8.93 -15.13 -6.70
C LEU A 444 10.40 -14.68 -6.80
N TYR A 445 11.25 -15.47 -7.46
CA TYR A 445 12.67 -15.18 -7.69
C TYR A 445 12.92 -14.65 -9.12
N SER A 446 12.06 -13.77 -9.60
CA SER A 446 12.18 -13.12 -10.90
C SER A 446 11.83 -11.63 -10.80
N GLY A 447 12.01 -10.88 -11.90
CA GLY A 447 11.70 -9.44 -11.96
C GLY A 447 12.37 -8.65 -10.83
N ASP A 448 11.55 -8.00 -10.03
CA ASP A 448 11.96 -7.08 -8.96
C ASP A 448 12.68 -7.72 -7.77
N PHE A 449 12.77 -9.05 -7.73
CA PHE A 449 13.66 -9.75 -6.82
C PHE A 449 15.12 -9.24 -6.90
N TRP A 450 15.63 -8.98 -8.11
CA TRP A 450 17.01 -8.56 -8.33
C TRP A 450 17.29 -7.13 -7.83
N PRO A 451 16.49 -6.11 -8.20
CA PRO A 451 16.52 -4.80 -7.54
C PRO A 451 16.42 -4.90 -6.02
N GLY A 452 15.55 -5.79 -5.50
CA GLY A 452 15.38 -6.03 -4.07
C GLY A 452 16.68 -6.44 -3.38
N LEU A 453 17.45 -7.36 -3.97
CA LEU A 453 18.77 -7.75 -3.44
C LEU A 453 19.72 -6.56 -3.33
N LEU A 454 19.82 -5.74 -4.38
CA LEU A 454 20.69 -4.57 -4.40
C LEU A 454 20.30 -3.57 -3.29
N ILE A 455 19.01 -3.26 -3.17
CA ILE A 455 18.49 -2.36 -2.13
C ILE A 455 18.72 -2.97 -0.73
N GLY A 456 18.55 -4.27 -0.56
CA GLY A 456 18.86 -4.97 0.69
C GLY A 456 20.32 -4.80 1.11
N ALA A 457 21.25 -4.91 0.17
CA ALA A 457 22.67 -4.69 0.44
C ALA A 457 22.99 -3.23 0.82
N LEU A 458 22.43 -2.27 0.09
CA LEU A 458 22.59 -0.84 0.36
C LEU A 458 22.00 -0.46 1.73
N ALA A 459 20.79 -0.94 2.05
CA ALA A 459 20.14 -0.71 3.33
C ALA A 459 20.96 -1.27 4.49
N ALA A 460 21.51 -2.48 4.34
CA ALA A 460 22.41 -3.06 5.35
C ALA A 460 23.67 -2.20 5.56
N GLY A 461 24.26 -1.67 4.48
CA GLY A 461 25.41 -0.76 4.54
C GLY A 461 25.09 0.56 5.24
N VAL A 462 23.94 1.19 4.94
CA VAL A 462 23.49 2.43 5.58
C VAL A 462 23.23 2.21 7.07
N LEU A 463 22.48 1.16 7.44
CA LEU A 463 22.20 0.84 8.84
C LEU A 463 23.49 0.55 9.63
N TRP A 464 24.43 -0.15 9.01
CA TRP A 464 25.75 -0.37 9.59
C TRP A 464 26.52 0.95 9.78
N GLY A 465 26.53 1.83 8.77
CA GLY A 465 27.18 3.15 8.85
C GLY A 465 26.59 4.02 9.96
N LEU A 466 25.27 4.05 10.10
CA LEU A 466 24.58 4.75 11.19
C LEU A 466 24.97 4.20 12.56
N LEU A 467 25.00 2.86 12.72
CA LEU A 467 25.44 2.22 13.95
C LEU A 467 26.91 2.59 14.27
N ALA A 468 27.80 2.53 13.28
CA ALA A 468 29.19 2.89 13.43
C ALA A 468 29.37 4.37 13.85
N ALA A 469 28.60 5.29 13.25
CA ALA A 469 28.61 6.72 13.57
C ALA A 469 28.16 6.98 15.02
N VAL A 470 27.04 6.41 15.46
CA VAL A 470 26.54 6.54 16.84
C VAL A 470 27.57 6.01 17.84
N LEU A 471 28.18 4.86 17.55
CA LEU A 471 29.22 4.27 18.40
C LEU A 471 30.49 5.10 18.43
N GLY A 472 30.89 5.71 17.31
CA GLY A 472 32.01 6.64 17.21
C GLY A 472 31.81 7.90 18.03
N CYS A 473 30.64 8.55 17.91
CA CYS A 473 30.27 9.71 18.72
C CYS A 473 30.29 9.39 20.23
N ALA A 474 29.72 8.25 20.63
CA ALA A 474 29.73 7.83 22.02
C ALA A 474 31.16 7.58 22.57
N ALA A 475 32.07 7.07 21.75
CA ALA A 475 33.47 6.87 22.13
C ALA A 475 34.23 8.20 22.30
N LEU A 476 33.98 9.17 21.42
CA LEU A 476 34.58 10.51 21.50
C LEU A 476 34.14 11.25 22.77
N VAL A 477 32.85 11.23 23.09
CA VAL A 477 32.31 11.86 24.31
C VAL A 477 32.80 11.14 25.58
N GLY A 478 32.91 9.81 25.55
CA GLY A 478 33.38 9.02 26.69
C GLY A 478 34.86 9.22 27.03
N ASN A 479 35.72 9.39 26.02
CA ASN A 479 37.16 9.60 26.24
C ASN A 479 37.48 11.02 26.75
N GLY A 480 36.69 12.03 26.39
CA GLY A 480 36.83 13.40 26.91
C GLY A 480 36.60 13.49 28.43
N ARG A 481 35.69 12.67 28.97
CA ARG A 481 35.40 12.63 30.42
C ARG A 481 36.44 11.88 31.25
N ARG A 482 37.22 10.95 30.66
CA ARG A 482 38.23 10.16 31.38
C ARG A 482 39.58 10.88 31.56
N ARG A 483 39.92 11.83 30.69
CA ARG A 483 41.17 12.63 30.82
C ARG A 483 41.08 13.78 31.84
N ALA A 484 39.89 14.12 32.32
CA ALA A 484 39.68 15.23 33.26
C ALA A 484 39.73 14.82 34.74
N ARG A 485 40.16 13.59 35.08
CA ARG A 485 39.98 13.02 36.42
C ARG A 485 41.26 12.38 37.01
N GLU A 486 42.38 13.09 36.93
CA GLU A 486 43.51 12.87 37.84
C GLU A 486 43.63 14.07 38.81
N PRO A 487 43.45 13.87 40.13
CA PRO A 487 43.68 14.91 41.13
C PRO A 487 45.15 15.32 41.15
N GLY A 488 45.44 16.62 40.99
CA GLY A 488 46.79 17.17 41.16
C GLY A 488 47.43 17.84 39.94
N HIS A 489 46.71 18.06 38.84
CA HIS A 489 47.19 18.80 37.67
C HIS A 489 46.32 20.04 37.39
N ALA A 490 46.11 20.90 38.40
CA ALA A 490 45.69 22.27 38.10
C ALA A 490 46.90 23.00 37.49
N PRO A 491 46.77 23.57 36.28
CA PRO A 491 47.86 24.32 35.67
C PRO A 491 48.24 25.53 36.54
N PRO A 492 49.50 26.00 36.50
CA PRO A 492 49.95 27.16 37.26
C PRO A 492 49.33 28.48 36.78
N ASP A 493 48.76 28.54 35.57
CA ASP A 493 48.24 29.74 34.92
C ASP A 493 46.79 29.58 34.40
N PRO A 494 45.80 29.24 35.26
CA PRO A 494 44.45 29.00 34.79
C PRO A 494 43.78 30.29 34.31
N GLY A 495 43.34 30.31 33.05
CA GLY A 495 42.53 31.42 32.52
C GLY A 495 41.17 31.55 33.24
N LEU A 496 40.60 32.77 33.24
CA LEU A 496 39.36 33.10 33.96
C LEU A 496 38.18 32.16 33.63
N GLY A 497 38.01 31.79 32.36
CA GLY A 497 36.95 30.86 31.95
C GLY A 497 37.12 29.44 32.50
N ARG A 498 38.36 28.99 32.74
CA ARG A 498 38.64 27.70 33.40
C ARG A 498 38.33 27.78 34.89
N LEU A 499 38.73 28.87 35.55
CA LEU A 499 38.41 29.10 36.97
C LEU A 499 36.89 29.15 37.19
N ARG A 500 36.13 29.81 36.32
CA ARG A 500 34.67 29.87 36.43
C ARG A 500 34.01 28.50 36.33
N ARG A 501 34.41 27.70 35.32
CA ARG A 501 33.90 26.32 35.17
C ARG A 501 34.34 25.41 36.31
N GLY A 502 35.56 25.59 36.80
CA GLY A 502 36.10 24.85 37.94
C GLY A 502 35.34 25.15 39.22
N ALA A 503 35.12 26.43 39.54
CA ALA A 503 34.36 26.86 40.71
C ALA A 503 32.93 26.31 40.69
N GLN A 504 32.22 26.44 39.56
CA GLN A 504 30.87 25.89 39.43
C GLN A 504 30.86 24.37 39.65
N HIS A 505 31.77 23.65 38.99
CA HIS A 505 31.81 22.19 39.10
C HIS A 505 32.08 21.71 40.53
N GLU A 506 33.05 22.33 41.22
CA GLU A 506 33.40 21.94 42.59
C GLU A 506 32.31 22.33 43.59
N LEU A 507 31.65 23.47 43.42
CA LEU A 507 30.50 23.88 44.25
C LEU A 507 29.29 22.97 44.06
N ASP A 508 28.92 22.65 42.82
CA ASP A 508 27.83 21.71 42.53
C ASP A 508 28.14 20.32 43.12
N THR A 509 29.40 19.88 43.01
CA THR A 509 29.84 18.59 43.54
C THR A 509 29.81 18.57 45.07
N LEU A 510 30.27 19.65 45.72
CA LEU A 510 30.20 19.81 47.17
C LEU A 510 28.74 19.83 47.65
N GLY A 511 27.88 20.63 47.02
CA GLY A 511 26.46 20.74 47.36
C GLY A 511 25.74 19.39 47.25
N ALA A 512 25.94 18.66 46.15
CA ALA A 512 25.34 17.34 45.95
C ALA A 512 25.83 16.33 47.01
N ARG A 513 27.14 16.26 47.26
CA ARG A 513 27.69 15.32 48.25
C ARG A 513 27.31 15.68 49.68
N PHE A 514 27.21 16.97 49.99
CA PHE A 514 26.77 17.43 51.31
C PHE A 514 25.30 17.07 51.57
N ALA A 515 24.44 17.18 50.55
CA ALA A 515 23.03 16.79 50.64
C ALA A 515 22.83 15.27 50.82
N GLU A 516 23.73 14.45 50.27
CA GLU A 516 23.68 12.98 50.39
C GLU A 516 24.32 12.44 51.69
N ALA A 517 25.23 13.20 52.29
CA ALA A 517 26.00 12.76 53.45
C ALA A 517 25.27 12.99 54.79
N THR A 518 25.58 12.15 55.79
CA THR A 518 25.12 12.31 57.20
C THR A 518 26.30 12.52 58.14
N PRO A 519 27.03 13.65 58.04
CA PRO A 519 28.23 13.89 58.86
C PRO A 519 27.89 14.12 60.34
N ASP A 520 28.88 13.98 61.22
CA ASP A 520 28.79 14.48 62.60
C ASP A 520 28.64 16.02 62.62
N GLU A 521 28.25 16.58 63.77
CA GLU A 521 27.95 18.02 63.89
C GLU A 521 29.17 18.91 63.61
N ALA A 522 30.37 18.52 64.04
CA ALA A 522 31.57 19.31 63.82
C ALA A 522 31.97 19.33 62.32
N THR A 523 31.87 18.19 61.65
CA THR A 523 32.10 18.07 60.20
C THR A 523 31.03 18.83 59.41
N ARG A 524 29.75 18.74 59.83
CA ARG A 524 28.64 19.48 59.20
C ARG A 524 28.89 20.98 59.22
N LEU A 525 29.21 21.55 60.39
CA LEU A 525 29.49 22.97 60.56
C LEU A 525 30.65 23.44 59.67
N ARG A 526 31.73 22.66 59.63
CA ARG A 526 32.92 22.99 58.83
C ARG A 526 32.66 22.97 57.33
N VAL A 527 31.90 21.98 56.84
CA VAL A 527 31.51 21.88 55.44
C VAL A 527 30.57 23.02 55.05
N TRP A 528 29.62 23.34 55.93
CA TRP A 528 28.71 24.46 55.74
C TRP A 528 29.47 25.78 55.67
N ASP A 529 30.40 26.05 56.59
CA ASP A 529 31.23 27.26 56.57
C ASP A 529 32.02 27.40 55.26
N CYS A 530 32.57 26.29 54.73
CA CYS A 530 33.26 26.31 53.45
C CYS A 530 32.31 26.61 52.27
N LEU A 531 31.14 25.96 52.23
CA LEU A 531 30.16 26.13 51.17
C LEU A 531 29.55 27.54 51.17
N ASP A 532 29.08 27.99 52.33
CA ASP A 532 28.53 29.34 52.55
C ASP A 532 29.55 30.42 52.13
N THR A 533 30.79 30.29 52.60
CA THR A 533 31.83 31.26 52.28
C THR A 533 32.24 31.23 50.81
N ALA A 534 32.24 30.06 50.16
CA ALA A 534 32.53 29.96 48.74
C ALA A 534 31.39 30.53 47.88
N MET A 535 30.14 30.35 48.30
CA MET A 535 28.98 30.99 47.69
C MET A 535 29.07 32.51 47.79
N LEU A 536 29.49 33.08 48.93
CA LEU A 536 29.70 34.54 49.06
C LEU A 536 30.71 35.11 48.03
N LEU A 537 31.71 34.33 47.62
CA LEU A 537 32.71 34.75 46.62
C LEU A 537 32.16 34.71 45.19
N VAL A 538 31.29 33.75 44.88
CA VAL A 538 30.75 33.53 43.54
C VAL A 538 29.44 34.31 43.31
N ASP A 539 28.66 34.50 44.37
CA ASP A 539 27.31 35.09 44.38
C ASP A 539 27.33 36.58 44.76
N ARG A 540 28.40 37.31 44.38
CA ARG A 540 28.49 38.77 44.59
C ARG A 540 27.37 39.49 43.84
N GLY A 541 26.25 39.66 44.54
CA GLY A 541 25.28 40.76 44.42
C GLY A 541 23.81 40.36 44.67
N PRO A 542 23.22 40.69 45.84
CA PRO A 542 21.76 40.84 45.98
C PRO A 542 21.23 42.15 45.32
N ASP A 543 22.12 43.11 45.01
CA ASP A 543 21.73 44.50 44.70
C ASP A 543 21.97 44.96 43.25
N GLY A 544 22.35 44.06 42.33
CA GLY A 544 22.32 44.33 40.88
C GLY A 544 23.09 45.57 40.39
N ARG A 545 24.03 46.14 41.16
CA ARG A 545 24.85 47.28 40.72
C ARG A 545 26.03 46.80 39.88
N PRO A 546 26.25 47.36 38.67
CA PRO A 546 27.38 47.01 37.83
C PRO A 546 28.64 47.68 38.37
N GLY A 547 29.53 46.92 39.00
CA GLY A 547 30.77 47.48 39.57
C GLY A 547 31.91 46.50 39.81
N GLU A 548 31.67 45.32 40.39
CA GLU A 548 32.77 44.39 40.73
C GLU A 548 32.53 43.00 40.15
N ALA A 549 33.10 42.73 38.97
CA ALA A 549 33.06 41.41 38.37
C ALA A 549 33.85 40.41 39.25
N VAL A 550 33.27 39.22 39.50
CA VAL A 550 33.94 38.13 40.24
C VAL A 550 35.35 37.92 39.69
N THR A 551 36.36 38.15 40.53
CA THR A 551 37.75 38.15 40.11
C THR A 551 38.28 36.71 39.98
N ALA A 552 39.41 36.54 39.29
CA ALA A 552 40.09 35.25 39.25
C ALA A 552 40.53 34.76 40.64
N ALA A 553 40.84 35.69 41.54
CA ALA A 553 41.19 35.37 42.93
C ALA A 553 39.98 34.85 43.71
N ASP A 554 38.80 35.46 43.53
CA ASP A 554 37.55 34.99 44.14
C ASP A 554 37.18 33.58 43.66
N LEU A 555 37.27 33.33 42.35
CA LEU A 555 36.98 32.00 41.78
C LEU A 555 37.97 30.94 42.26
N ALA A 556 39.26 31.28 42.33
CA ALA A 556 40.26 30.36 42.87
C ALA A 556 40.03 30.08 44.36
N ALA A 557 39.68 31.09 45.15
CA ALA A 557 39.35 30.92 46.57
C ALA A 557 38.09 30.06 46.76
N ALA A 558 37.05 30.25 45.93
CA ALA A 558 35.85 29.42 45.93
C ALA A 558 36.15 27.95 45.61
N ILE A 559 37.02 27.68 44.63
CA ILE A 559 37.47 26.30 44.32
C ILE A 559 38.17 25.69 45.53
N VAL A 560 39.08 26.42 46.16
CA VAL A 560 39.84 25.92 47.32
C VAL A 560 38.92 25.61 48.51
N LEU A 561 37.95 26.48 48.77
CA LEU A 561 36.94 26.26 49.82
C LEU A 561 36.03 25.07 49.50
N ALA A 562 35.62 24.91 48.23
CA ALA A 562 34.84 23.75 47.82
C ALA A 562 35.62 22.43 48.00
N GLN A 563 36.91 22.44 47.62
CA GLN A 563 37.82 21.31 47.84
C GLN A 563 38.03 21.02 49.34
N ALA A 564 38.10 22.06 50.17
CA ALA A 564 38.18 21.94 51.63
C ALA A 564 36.96 21.24 52.21
N GLY A 565 35.76 21.67 51.81
CA GLY A 565 34.50 21.04 52.21
C GLY A 565 34.43 19.57 51.78
N LEU A 566 34.84 19.26 50.55
CA LEU A 566 34.88 17.90 50.04
C LEU A 566 35.87 17.00 50.82
N ALA A 567 37.02 17.55 51.22
CA ALA A 567 38.01 16.84 52.04
C ALA A 567 37.50 16.60 53.47
N ALA A 568 36.83 17.60 54.07
CA ALA A 568 36.19 17.46 55.38
C ALA A 568 35.10 16.39 55.37
N LEU A 569 34.25 16.35 54.34
CA LEU A 569 33.25 15.27 54.14
C LEU A 569 33.89 13.87 54.01
N SER A 570 35.12 13.81 53.52
CA SER A 570 35.86 12.56 53.36
C SER A 570 36.65 12.17 54.61
N GLY A 571 36.48 12.87 55.74
CA GLY A 571 37.18 12.61 57.01
C GLY A 571 38.64 13.06 57.05
N HIS A 572 39.07 13.92 56.12
CA HIS A 572 40.45 14.42 56.07
C HIS A 572 40.54 15.84 56.64
N GLY A 573 41.42 16.05 57.63
CA GLY A 573 41.72 17.36 58.21
C GLY A 573 42.44 18.27 57.22
N TYR A 574 41.68 19.09 56.51
CA TYR A 574 42.15 20.03 55.48
C TYR A 574 42.30 21.44 56.05
N GLU A 575 43.36 21.74 56.82
CA GLU A 575 43.65 23.12 57.27
C GLU A 575 44.69 23.80 56.37
N ASP A 576 45.73 23.08 55.95
CA ASP A 576 46.82 23.63 55.14
C ASP A 576 46.69 23.24 53.66
N CYS A 577 46.69 24.23 52.77
CA CYS A 577 46.74 24.03 51.32
C CYS A 577 48.18 24.02 50.80
N CYS A 578 48.39 23.53 49.57
CA CYS A 578 49.64 23.73 48.87
C CYS A 578 49.93 25.23 48.68
N GLY A 579 50.99 25.72 49.31
CA GLY A 579 51.45 27.12 49.26
C GLY A 579 52.03 27.54 47.91
N LEU A 580 52.39 26.58 47.04
CA LEU A 580 52.74 26.89 45.65
C LEU A 580 51.50 27.11 44.79
N ASN A 581 50.56 26.16 44.83
CA ASN A 581 49.32 26.26 44.08
C ASN A 581 48.16 25.71 44.93
N PRO A 582 47.34 26.57 45.54
CA PRO A 582 46.29 26.11 46.45
C PRO A 582 45.22 25.26 45.74
N LEU A 583 45.10 25.31 44.40
CA LEU A 583 44.19 24.46 43.62
C LEU A 583 44.61 22.99 43.56
N HIS A 584 45.81 22.64 44.05
CA HIS A 584 46.28 21.26 44.15
C HIS A 584 45.72 20.52 45.37
N GLY A 585 45.05 21.22 46.28
CA GLY A 585 44.47 20.63 47.49
C GLY A 585 45.46 20.58 48.67
N PRO A 586 45.36 19.56 49.54
CA PRO A 586 45.97 19.59 50.86
C PRO A 586 47.49 19.48 50.79
N ALA A 587 48.16 20.23 51.67
CA ALA A 587 49.59 20.05 51.89
C ALA A 587 49.86 18.77 52.70
N THR A 588 50.96 18.10 52.36
CA THR A 588 51.38 16.85 53.02
C THR A 588 52.73 16.97 53.71
N ALA A 589 53.45 18.08 53.50
CA ALA A 589 54.74 18.37 54.12
C ALA A 589 55.07 19.86 54.07
N ARG A 590 55.96 20.33 54.95
CA ARG A 590 56.65 21.62 54.83
C ARG A 590 58.00 21.44 54.12
N ARG A 591 58.33 22.31 53.17
CA ARG A 591 59.60 22.29 52.42
C ARG A 591 60.15 23.69 52.23
N ASP A 592 61.48 23.78 52.19
CA ASP A 592 62.17 25.00 51.78
C ASP A 592 61.95 25.21 50.28
N VAL A 593 61.40 26.36 49.93
CA VAL A 593 61.11 26.78 48.56
C VAL A 593 61.99 28.00 48.28
N GLY A 594 63.07 27.80 47.51
CA GLY A 594 64.11 28.81 47.31
C GLY A 594 65.04 28.97 48.52
N SER A 595 65.67 30.15 48.66
CA SER A 595 66.77 30.36 49.61
C SER A 595 66.36 30.73 51.04
N VAL A 596 65.09 31.07 51.33
CA VAL A 596 64.74 31.66 52.66
C VAL A 596 63.37 31.24 53.24
N ARG A 597 62.46 30.55 52.54
CA ARG A 597 61.07 30.34 53.05
C ARG A 597 60.61 28.88 53.06
N ARG A 598 60.09 28.41 54.21
CA ARG A 598 59.38 27.13 54.34
C ARG A 598 57.91 27.30 53.95
N GLU A 599 57.44 26.50 53.00
CA GLU A 599 56.05 26.47 52.55
C GLU A 599 55.44 25.07 52.69
N HIS A 600 54.12 25.03 52.91
CA HIS A 600 53.31 23.81 52.87
C HIS A 600 53.15 23.35 51.41
N VAL A 601 53.45 22.10 51.07
CA VAL A 601 53.37 21.59 49.69
C VAL A 601 52.60 20.27 49.61
N CYS A 602 51.83 20.07 48.54
CA CYS A 602 51.16 18.80 48.26
C CYS A 602 52.20 17.71 47.87
N ALA A 603 51.76 16.44 47.86
CA ALA A 603 52.65 15.32 47.53
C ALA A 603 53.28 15.43 46.13
N SER A 604 52.52 15.95 45.16
CA SER A 604 52.98 16.18 43.79
C SER A 604 54.07 17.24 43.73
N CYS A 605 53.80 18.46 44.24
CA CYS A 605 54.79 19.53 44.32
C CYS A 605 56.04 19.11 45.10
N ARG A 606 55.89 18.35 46.19
CA ARG A 606 57.03 17.80 46.94
C ARG A 606 57.90 16.91 46.06
N SER A 607 57.30 16.07 45.23
CA SER A 607 58.04 15.17 44.34
C SER A 607 58.76 15.93 43.23
N GLU A 608 58.11 16.95 42.65
CA GLU A 608 58.68 17.78 41.58
C GLU A 608 59.82 18.67 42.09
N ILE A 609 59.66 19.33 43.24
CA ILE A 609 60.74 20.12 43.86
C ILE A 609 61.94 19.23 44.21
N ARG A 610 61.71 17.98 44.63
CA ARG A 610 62.80 17.03 44.91
C ARG A 610 63.59 16.68 43.65
N ARG A 611 62.91 16.59 42.50
CA ARG A 611 63.54 16.29 41.20
C ARG A 611 64.25 17.51 40.63
N ALA A 612 63.66 18.70 40.77
CA ALA A 612 64.18 19.94 40.22
C ALA A 612 63.96 21.11 41.20
N PRO A 613 64.89 21.34 42.15
CA PRO A 613 64.73 22.36 43.19
C PRO A 613 64.52 23.79 42.66
N GLY A 614 65.01 24.09 41.46
CA GLY A 614 64.85 25.39 40.78
C GLY A 614 63.51 25.61 40.07
N GLN A 615 62.61 24.62 40.04
CA GLN A 615 61.33 24.72 39.32
C GLN A 615 60.14 25.10 40.19
N ALA A 616 60.36 25.42 41.47
CA ALA A 616 59.28 25.78 42.37
C ALA A 616 58.44 26.98 41.88
N ASP A 617 59.08 27.99 41.29
CA ASP A 617 58.38 29.15 40.74
C ASP A 617 57.49 28.81 39.53
N ALA A 618 57.83 27.77 38.77
CA ALA A 618 57.01 27.30 37.63
C ALA A 618 55.74 26.56 38.09
N LEU A 619 55.72 26.07 39.33
CA LEU A 619 54.56 25.40 39.94
C LEU A 619 53.64 26.39 40.67
N ARG A 620 54.07 27.65 40.84
CA ARG A 620 53.33 28.65 41.60
C ARG A 620 52.08 29.08 40.85
N LEU A 621 50.95 29.20 41.55
CA LEU A 621 49.71 29.70 40.98
C LEU A 621 49.83 31.18 40.63
N VAL A 622 49.54 31.49 39.37
CA VAL A 622 49.50 32.83 38.81
C VAL A 622 48.11 33.05 38.22
N LEU A 623 47.51 34.18 38.57
CA LEU A 623 46.16 34.55 38.18
C LEU A 623 46.18 35.66 37.14
N PRO A 624 45.19 35.71 36.23
CA PRO A 624 45.03 36.85 35.33
C PRO A 624 44.69 38.10 36.14
N GLY A 625 45.55 39.11 36.04
CA GLY A 625 45.38 40.42 36.69
C GLY A 625 44.51 41.38 35.87
N PRO A 626 44.06 42.49 36.49
CA PRO A 626 43.13 43.45 35.86
C PRO A 626 43.67 44.14 34.59
N GLY A 627 44.99 44.14 34.38
CA GLY A 627 45.65 44.66 33.17
C GLY A 627 46.10 43.59 32.16
N GLY A 628 45.62 42.35 32.28
CA GLY A 628 46.03 41.23 31.40
C GLY A 628 47.39 40.59 31.73
N GLY A 629 48.12 41.14 32.71
CA GLY A 629 49.35 40.54 33.25
C GLY A 629 49.09 39.41 34.24
N ALA A 630 50.02 38.48 34.35
CA ALA A 630 49.93 37.33 35.23
C ALA A 630 50.48 37.71 36.63
N ILE A 631 49.67 37.59 37.69
CA ILE A 631 50.04 38.00 39.06
C ILE A 631 50.07 36.76 39.97
N PRO A 632 51.16 36.48 40.70
CA PRO A 632 51.20 35.40 41.69
C PRO A 632 50.05 35.53 42.70
N TYR A 633 49.41 34.42 43.05
CA TYR A 633 48.19 34.46 43.87
C TYR A 633 48.41 35.15 45.23
N GLU A 634 49.63 35.13 45.75
CA GLU A 634 50.00 35.76 47.04
C GLU A 634 50.00 37.29 46.97
N LYS A 635 50.06 37.85 45.77
CA LYS A 635 49.99 39.29 45.49
C LYS A 635 48.64 39.70 44.89
N ALA A 636 47.74 38.75 44.68
CA ALA A 636 46.41 39.05 44.14
C ALA A 636 45.59 39.85 45.16
N ALA A 637 44.75 40.76 44.66
CA ALA A 637 43.76 41.44 45.50
C ALA A 637 42.68 40.45 45.95
N GLY A 638 42.03 40.74 47.09
CA GLY A 638 40.97 39.90 47.66
C GLY A 638 41.46 38.92 48.72
N PRO A 639 40.62 37.94 49.13
CA PRO A 639 40.88 37.10 50.29
C PRO A 639 41.83 35.92 50.01
N LEU A 640 42.07 35.58 48.74
CA LEU A 640 42.84 34.39 48.36
C LEU A 640 44.24 34.30 49.01
N PRO A 641 45.06 35.36 49.16
CA PRO A 641 46.37 35.26 49.80
C PRO A 641 46.34 34.68 51.23
N ALA A 642 45.22 34.86 51.95
CA ALA A 642 45.04 34.34 53.30
C ALA A 642 45.04 32.80 53.39
N VAL A 643 44.85 32.10 52.27
CA VAL A 643 44.94 30.63 52.19
C VAL A 643 46.30 30.09 52.66
N ARG A 644 47.36 30.92 52.61
CA ARG A 644 48.70 30.56 53.09
C ARG A 644 48.74 30.26 54.58
N ASP A 645 47.83 30.88 55.32
CA ASP A 645 47.71 30.77 56.78
C ASP A 645 46.60 29.79 57.18
N GLY A 646 46.02 29.08 56.20
CA GLY A 646 45.05 28.01 56.38
C GLY A 646 43.64 28.36 55.93
N ILE A 647 42.79 27.33 55.80
CA ILE A 647 41.40 27.48 55.36
C ILE A 647 40.57 28.30 56.32
N THR A 648 40.75 28.12 57.63
CA THR A 648 40.05 28.94 58.63
C THR A 648 40.35 30.43 58.42
N ARG A 649 41.61 30.79 58.13
CA ARG A 649 42.00 32.18 57.87
C ARG A 649 41.43 32.70 56.54
N LEU A 650 41.39 31.86 55.50
CA LEU A 650 40.70 32.19 54.24
C LEU A 650 39.22 32.47 54.47
N ILE A 651 38.53 31.66 55.28
CA ILE A 651 37.12 31.86 55.62
C ILE A 651 36.92 33.22 56.32
N THR A 652 37.74 33.51 57.34
CA THR A 652 37.68 34.79 58.05
C THR A 652 37.97 35.97 57.11
N ALA A 653 39.03 35.89 56.30
CA ALA A 653 39.41 36.96 55.37
C ALA A 653 38.33 37.22 54.31
N THR A 654 37.66 36.18 53.80
CA THR A 654 36.53 36.34 52.88
C THR A 654 35.36 37.04 53.55
N ARG A 655 35.00 36.65 54.77
CA ARG A 655 33.91 37.27 55.53
C ARG A 655 34.22 38.73 55.91
N GLU A 656 35.48 39.04 56.25
CA GLU A 656 35.94 40.42 56.49
C GLU A 656 35.88 41.24 55.20
N ASN A 657 36.38 40.72 54.08
CA ASN A 657 36.37 41.40 52.78
C ASN A 657 34.94 41.69 52.30
N ALA A 658 34.01 40.76 52.52
CA ALA A 658 32.59 40.93 52.20
C ALA A 658 31.83 41.91 53.12
N ARG A 659 32.39 42.29 54.29
CA ARG A 659 31.80 43.26 55.24
C ARG A 659 32.36 44.68 55.11
N VAL A 660 33.51 44.85 54.47
CA VAL A 660 34.24 46.13 54.33
C VAL A 660 33.89 46.85 53.01
N GLN A 661 33.25 46.15 52.08
CA GLN A 661 32.66 46.67 50.84
C GLN A 661 31.19 46.99 51.06
#